data_AF-A0A2A2L265-F1
#
_entry.id   AF-A0A2A2L265-F1
#
_cell.length_a   1.000
_cell.length_b   1.000
_cell.length_c   1.000
_cell.angle_alpha   90.00
_cell.angle_beta   90.00
_cell.angle_gamma   90.00
#
_symmetry.space_group_name_H-M   'P 1'
#
loop_
_entity.id
_entity.type
_entity.pdbx_description
1 polymer ?
#
loop_
_entity_poly.entity_id
_entity_poly.type
_entity_poly.pdbx_seq_one_letter_code
_entity_poly.pdbx_strand_id
1 'polypeptide(L)'
;MEKIETVANAVELLLQTGKNEREVERLLLKAAQASLRDDLKKLKDEQSVDVLDLSLQFVYSESDPPRLASRPAFPPNALLTSGHARGLNVQTLSIDLIRQVSKHEIAISRSKIADEMRATVQEIRQSLLNPHNCDLAVLANKLEQQFIFHVKTALANLLLFTASDVTFSSLAPQVFQQEFSKCVHEDLLVATFGDLANLAQEYGNVSGELLHVSPILLLLFSVALFHMTGKSASYLLNLCREQFCLAAASNKLTNGTDITNQLKNSTQLLIRRFCEQKGLQLGENLAKGCDFVRQPVASPTGVRAAVRRAVEEASEVERMLTDLLGGGEARKEPKQRRTQMPDVQPRDSLWCERIDFHQNIHLNKASIMTAIIKVMLKTFIELLRLQTYGKYGIEQIQVDCYYLQRCLSPLVADEVVVNSMVDVALSSALKRSLDPVLVHPSRLMQISKMGPDCLFKLLLGTNWALFLWELYINYRQYKVHLKNEKRPKEVEELIETEDYEKARNYKLDKHRFNFWNMIVSQITSTFLLCYGWLPWLWYATSAAPLHSVVFIVLNNIMETIIGLPWELYDTFVIEEKHGFNKQTLGFYLKDKVKKMVVMLAITAPIVLALEWIVENGGPYFFVYVWVFLSLVLFVLITIYPAFIAPLFDKYIPLPDGELKTAIENLASSVEYPLKKLYVVYGSKRSAHSNAYMYGFWKNKRIVLYDTLLSGEEKEKVIALCKEAAEADLDEKDKARGMSNDEVVAVLGHELGHWALYHTLINLVISELNMFFMLAIFAYFYKWQLMYEAFGFYDMPTFIGLIIVFTYVTALYNQISAILMSIHSRKCEFQADKYAADMGKGEMLISALLKLGKDNLSLPVDDYLYSMCTHSHPPIPERVRAIREKKTE
;
A
#
# COMPACT_ATOMS: atom_id res chain seq x y z
N MET A 1 -61.32 -15.48 39.25
CA MET A 1 -60.56 -16.75 39.33
C MET A 1 -59.76 -16.81 40.62
N GLU A 2 -59.17 -15.71 41.11
CA GLU A 2 -58.41 -15.63 42.39
C GLU A 2 -59.20 -15.85 43.70
N LYS A 3 -60.49 -16.23 43.65
CA LYS A 3 -61.31 -16.55 44.83
C LYS A 3 -62.17 -17.80 44.63
N ILE A 4 -61.73 -18.70 43.76
CA ILE A 4 -62.49 -19.90 43.39
C ILE A 4 -61.70 -21.13 43.83
N GLU A 5 -62.26 -21.88 44.78
CA GLU A 5 -61.58 -23.01 45.44
C GLU A 5 -61.33 -24.22 44.51
N THR A 6 -62.01 -24.37 43.35
CA THR A 6 -61.76 -25.48 42.39
C THR A 6 -62.12 -25.13 40.94
N VAL A 7 -61.49 -25.81 39.96
CA VAL A 7 -61.81 -25.69 38.50
C VAL A 7 -63.27 -26.03 38.21
N ALA A 8 -63.86 -26.97 38.95
CA ALA A 8 -65.28 -27.32 38.85
C ALA A 8 -66.18 -26.11 39.19
N ASN A 9 -65.87 -25.36 40.25
CA ASN A 9 -66.59 -24.14 40.62
C ASN A 9 -66.43 -23.02 39.58
N ALA A 10 -65.28 -22.92 38.91
CA ALA A 10 -65.04 -21.94 37.85
C ALA A 10 -65.85 -22.26 36.58
N VAL A 11 -65.92 -23.54 36.20
CA VAL A 11 -66.76 -24.03 35.09
C VAL A 11 -68.23 -23.74 35.37
N GLU A 12 -68.71 -24.02 36.59
CA GLU A 12 -70.11 -23.83 36.95
C GLU A 12 -70.53 -22.36 36.94
N LEU A 13 -69.70 -21.45 37.47
CA LEU A 13 -69.93 -20.01 37.44
C LEU A 13 -69.91 -19.44 36.02
N LEU A 14 -68.98 -19.89 35.17
CA LEU A 14 -68.89 -19.42 33.79
C LEU A 14 -70.09 -19.87 32.95
N LEU A 15 -70.59 -21.08 33.18
CA LEU A 15 -71.83 -21.56 32.56
C LEU A 15 -73.07 -20.82 33.10
N GLN A 16 -73.11 -20.47 34.38
CA GLN A 16 -74.18 -19.63 34.97
C GLN A 16 -74.20 -18.20 34.41
N THR A 17 -73.08 -17.69 33.90
CA THR A 17 -73.01 -16.38 33.22
C THR A 17 -73.52 -16.40 31.77
N GLY A 18 -74.12 -17.52 31.32
CA GLY A 18 -74.75 -17.63 29.99
C GLY A 18 -73.78 -17.87 28.84
N LYS A 19 -72.52 -18.21 29.13
CA LYS A 19 -71.51 -18.54 28.12
C LYS A 19 -71.67 -19.99 27.65
N ASN A 20 -71.59 -20.21 26.34
CA ASN A 20 -71.68 -21.54 25.76
C ASN A 20 -70.42 -22.39 26.06
N GLU A 21 -70.57 -23.72 26.05
CA GLU A 21 -69.53 -24.68 26.45
C GLU A 21 -68.17 -24.46 25.76
N ARG A 22 -68.17 -24.15 24.44
CA ARG A 22 -66.95 -23.84 23.68
C ARG A 22 -66.26 -22.55 24.11
N GLU A 23 -66.99 -21.57 24.63
CA GLU A 23 -66.43 -20.32 25.13
C GLU A 23 -65.82 -20.50 26.52
N VAL A 24 -66.43 -21.33 27.37
CA VAL A 24 -65.91 -21.71 28.68
C VAL A 24 -64.61 -22.51 28.52
N GLU A 25 -64.59 -23.48 27.60
CA GLU A 25 -63.40 -24.25 27.21
C GLU A 25 -62.26 -23.33 26.73
N ARG A 26 -62.57 -22.40 25.82
CA ARG A 26 -61.58 -21.45 25.28
C ARG A 26 -61.04 -20.49 26.33
N LEU A 27 -61.86 -20.05 27.29
CA LEU A 27 -61.46 -19.16 28.38
C LEU A 27 -60.63 -19.87 29.45
N LEU A 28 -60.97 -21.13 29.78
CA LEU A 28 -60.18 -21.96 30.69
C LEU A 28 -58.82 -22.32 30.09
N LEU A 29 -58.76 -22.66 28.79
CA LEU A 29 -57.51 -22.86 28.06
C LEU A 29 -56.63 -21.60 28.08
N LYS A 30 -57.22 -20.42 27.85
CA LYS A 30 -56.49 -19.15 27.85
C LYS A 30 -56.00 -18.74 29.25
N ALA A 31 -56.77 -19.07 30.29
CA ALA A 31 -56.40 -18.80 31.68
C ALA A 31 -55.38 -19.79 32.24
N ALA A 32 -55.47 -21.08 31.86
CA ALA A 32 -54.45 -22.09 32.17
C ALA A 32 -53.12 -21.75 31.49
N GLN A 33 -53.15 -21.28 30.23
CA GLN A 33 -51.97 -20.75 29.54
C GLN A 33 -51.37 -19.49 30.20
N ALA A 34 -52.17 -18.66 30.85
CA ALA A 34 -51.70 -17.47 31.56
C ALA A 34 -51.16 -17.79 32.97
N SER A 35 -51.85 -18.63 33.73
CA SER A 35 -51.40 -19.09 35.06
C SER A 35 -50.11 -19.89 34.96
N LEU A 36 -50.03 -20.84 34.03
CA LEU A 36 -48.81 -21.63 33.80
C LEU A 36 -47.63 -20.73 33.40
N ARG A 37 -47.89 -19.62 32.69
CA ARG A 37 -46.86 -18.64 32.30
C ARG A 37 -46.39 -17.78 33.48
N ASP A 38 -47.25 -17.45 34.44
CA ASP A 38 -46.88 -16.73 35.67
C ASP A 38 -46.23 -17.65 36.72
N ASP A 39 -46.65 -18.92 36.80
CA ASP A 39 -46.07 -19.94 37.68
C ASP A 39 -44.69 -20.41 37.17
N LEU A 40 -44.50 -20.52 35.85
CA LEU A 40 -43.18 -20.72 35.23
C LEU A 40 -42.25 -19.50 35.38
N LYS A 41 -42.81 -18.30 35.57
CA LYS A 41 -42.04 -17.07 35.86
C LYS A 41 -41.51 -17.07 37.28
N LYS A 42 -42.29 -17.57 38.25
CA LYS A 42 -41.90 -17.75 39.65
C LYS A 42 -40.87 -18.87 39.84
N LEU A 43 -40.99 -19.97 39.08
CA LEU A 43 -39.99 -21.06 39.03
C LEU A 43 -38.60 -20.63 38.53
N LYS A 44 -38.46 -19.43 37.96
CA LYS A 44 -37.19 -18.87 37.52
C LYS A 44 -36.36 -18.26 38.66
N ASP A 45 -36.99 -17.93 39.79
CA ASP A 45 -36.35 -17.18 40.88
C ASP A 45 -36.03 -18.03 42.13
N GLU A 46 -36.57 -19.24 42.30
CA GLU A 46 -36.27 -20.11 43.44
C GLU A 46 -35.79 -21.50 43.01
N GLN A 47 -34.57 -21.87 43.42
CA GLN A 47 -34.00 -23.20 43.20
C GLN A 47 -34.66 -24.22 44.13
N SER A 48 -35.05 -25.35 43.53
CA SER A 48 -35.61 -26.57 44.13
C SER A 48 -37.02 -26.45 44.72
N VAL A 49 -38.02 -26.81 43.91
CA VAL A 49 -39.29 -27.35 44.43
C VAL A 49 -39.77 -28.50 43.54
N ASP A 50 -40.18 -29.57 44.21
CA ASP A 50 -40.71 -30.82 43.66
C ASP A 50 -42.10 -30.59 43.04
N VAL A 51 -42.29 -31.02 41.79
CA VAL A 51 -43.44 -30.63 40.94
C VAL A 51 -44.74 -31.36 41.31
N LEU A 52 -44.68 -32.37 42.19
CA LEU A 52 -45.87 -33.10 42.62
C LEU A 52 -46.62 -32.48 43.82
N ASP A 53 -45.99 -31.63 44.62
CA ASP A 53 -46.60 -31.12 45.87
C ASP A 53 -47.56 -29.93 45.67
N LEU A 54 -47.58 -29.33 44.48
CA LEU A 54 -48.42 -28.15 44.18
C LEU A 54 -49.85 -28.48 43.71
N SER A 55 -50.19 -29.76 43.55
CA SER A 55 -51.54 -30.15 43.08
C SER A 55 -52.44 -30.80 44.13
N LEU A 56 -51.95 -31.06 45.36
CA LEU A 56 -52.73 -31.82 46.36
C LEU A 56 -52.68 -31.31 47.82
N GLN A 57 -52.07 -30.17 48.14
CA GLN A 57 -52.18 -29.59 49.48
C GLN A 57 -53.07 -28.34 49.50
N PHE A 58 -54.38 -28.53 49.74
CA PHE A 58 -55.25 -27.47 50.27
C PHE A 58 -56.44 -28.04 51.09
N VAL A 59 -56.23 -28.96 52.04
CA VAL A 59 -57.13 -29.14 53.20
C VAL A 59 -56.35 -29.70 54.39
N TYR A 60 -56.00 -28.86 55.37
CA TYR A 60 -56.22 -29.02 56.83
C TYR A 60 -55.39 -28.00 57.64
N SER A 61 -56.08 -27.11 58.37
CA SER A 61 -55.68 -26.59 59.68
C SER A 61 -56.85 -25.81 60.29
N GLU A 62 -57.34 -26.28 61.44
CA GLU A 62 -58.42 -25.71 62.27
C GLU A 62 -58.09 -24.31 62.83
N SER A 63 -59.13 -23.45 62.98
CA SER A 63 -59.51 -22.79 64.25
C SER A 63 -60.73 -21.83 64.10
N ASP A 64 -61.76 -22.10 64.93
CA ASP A 64 -63.12 -21.52 65.15
C ASP A 64 -63.21 -20.00 65.56
N PRO A 65 -64.41 -19.40 65.87
CA PRO A 65 -65.79 -19.35 65.28
C PRO A 65 -66.35 -17.86 65.31
N PRO A 66 -67.68 -17.47 65.42
CA PRO A 66 -69.01 -18.11 65.17
C PRO A 66 -70.05 -17.26 64.35
N ARG A 67 -71.15 -17.90 63.85
CA ARG A 67 -72.61 -17.55 64.02
C ARG A 67 -73.54 -17.72 62.80
N LEU A 68 -74.59 -18.53 63.04
CA LEU A 68 -76.01 -18.44 62.62
C LEU A 68 -76.41 -18.64 61.13
N ALA A 69 -76.89 -19.85 60.77
CA ALA A 69 -78.32 -20.24 60.82
C ALA A 69 -78.75 -21.22 59.68
N SER A 70 -79.48 -22.26 60.09
CA SER A 70 -80.38 -23.17 59.35
C SER A 70 -79.85 -24.17 58.29
N ARG A 71 -79.79 -25.44 58.73
CA ARG A 71 -79.90 -26.70 57.96
C ARG A 71 -81.38 -26.99 57.56
N PRO A 72 -81.70 -27.86 56.56
CA PRO A 72 -81.69 -29.35 56.69
C PRO A 72 -80.97 -30.05 55.52
N ALA A 73 -79.98 -30.93 55.76
CA ALA A 73 -80.04 -32.38 56.07
C ALA A 73 -80.22 -33.30 54.84
N PHE A 74 -79.14 -34.01 54.44
CA PHE A 74 -79.06 -35.44 54.04
C PHE A 74 -77.57 -35.84 53.78
N PRO A 75 -77.18 -37.15 53.77
CA PRO A 75 -76.00 -37.72 54.43
C PRO A 75 -74.75 -37.84 53.53
N PRO A 76 -73.58 -38.19 54.10
CA PRO A 76 -72.29 -38.22 53.39
C PRO A 76 -72.07 -39.54 52.63
N ASN A 77 -71.22 -39.47 51.61
CA ASN A 77 -70.68 -40.58 50.81
C ASN A 77 -71.60 -41.23 49.78
N ALA A 78 -71.76 -40.57 48.63
CA ALA A 78 -71.77 -41.21 47.31
C ALA A 78 -71.86 -40.12 46.24
N LEU A 79 -70.74 -39.70 45.60
CA LEU A 79 -70.73 -39.02 44.29
C LEU A 79 -69.28 -38.75 43.77
N LEU A 80 -68.32 -39.64 44.01
CA LEU A 80 -66.95 -39.55 43.46
C LEU A 80 -66.65 -40.61 42.37
N THR A 81 -67.67 -41.16 41.71
CA THR A 81 -67.49 -42.17 40.64
C THR A 81 -68.14 -41.85 39.30
N SER A 82 -68.67 -40.64 39.10
CA SER A 82 -69.18 -40.23 37.77
C SER A 82 -68.38 -39.05 37.24
N GLY A 83 -67.44 -39.33 36.32
CA GLY A 83 -66.69 -38.35 35.54
C GLY A 83 -67.54 -37.56 34.54
N HIS A 84 -68.67 -37.01 34.97
CA HIS A 84 -69.58 -36.20 34.16
C HIS A 84 -70.23 -35.14 35.05
N ALA A 85 -69.58 -34.00 35.25
CA ALA A 85 -70.29 -32.79 35.62
C ALA A 85 -70.91 -32.22 34.33
N ARG A 86 -72.24 -32.34 34.18
CA ARG A 86 -73.05 -31.77 33.08
C ARG A 86 -72.42 -31.89 31.68
N GLY A 87 -72.23 -33.12 31.18
CA GLY A 87 -71.90 -33.38 29.77
C GLY A 87 -70.45 -33.11 29.34
N LEU A 88 -69.60 -32.54 30.19
CA LEU A 88 -68.18 -32.30 29.90
C LEU A 88 -67.31 -33.42 30.48
N ASN A 89 -66.62 -34.15 29.59
CA ASN A 89 -65.64 -35.17 29.96
C ASN A 89 -64.30 -34.51 30.33
N VAL A 90 -64.10 -34.29 31.62
CA VAL A 90 -62.91 -33.62 32.18
C VAL A 90 -61.61 -34.38 31.86
N GLN A 91 -61.65 -35.71 31.65
CA GLN A 91 -60.46 -36.48 31.26
C GLN A 91 -60.00 -36.15 29.83
N THR A 92 -60.91 -36.05 28.87
CA THR A 92 -60.57 -35.73 27.48
C THR A 92 -59.94 -34.34 27.37
N LEU A 93 -60.46 -33.38 28.13
CA LEU A 93 -59.96 -32.00 28.17
C LEU A 93 -58.56 -31.89 28.77
N SER A 94 -58.26 -32.65 29.82
CA SER A 94 -56.92 -32.72 30.44
C SER A 94 -55.87 -33.31 29.50
N ILE A 95 -56.24 -34.37 28.75
CA ILE A 95 -55.36 -35.03 27.77
C ILE A 95 -55.02 -34.08 26.61
N ASP A 96 -56.02 -33.37 26.09
CA ASP A 96 -55.79 -32.41 25.01
C ASP A 96 -55.00 -31.18 25.48
N LEU A 97 -55.17 -30.74 26.74
CA LEU A 97 -54.35 -29.69 27.34
C LEU A 97 -52.88 -30.11 27.43
N ILE A 98 -52.58 -31.31 27.95
CA ILE A 98 -51.21 -31.85 28.05
C ILE A 98 -50.58 -31.94 26.66
N ARG A 99 -51.31 -32.47 25.68
CA ARG A 99 -50.86 -32.55 24.29
C ARG A 99 -50.55 -31.18 23.70
N GLN A 100 -51.36 -30.16 23.98
CA GLN A 100 -51.11 -28.79 23.54
C GLN A 100 -49.90 -28.16 24.24
N VAL A 101 -49.74 -28.36 25.55
CA VAL A 101 -48.60 -27.86 26.32
C VAL A 101 -47.30 -28.50 25.83
N SER A 102 -47.27 -29.81 25.63
CA SER A 102 -46.09 -30.52 25.10
C SER A 102 -45.69 -30.04 23.70
N LYS A 103 -46.66 -29.82 22.80
CA LYS A 103 -46.39 -29.23 21.47
C LYS A 103 -45.92 -27.78 21.56
N HIS A 104 -46.46 -27.01 22.50
CA HIS A 104 -46.03 -25.64 22.73
C HIS A 104 -44.58 -25.57 23.23
N GLU A 105 -44.18 -26.45 24.15
CA GLU A 105 -42.82 -26.50 24.68
C GLU A 105 -41.78 -26.94 23.63
N ILE A 106 -42.16 -27.89 22.75
CA ILE A 106 -41.38 -28.26 21.56
C ILE A 106 -41.17 -27.04 20.65
N ALA A 107 -42.23 -26.25 20.41
CA ALA A 107 -42.16 -25.05 19.59
C ALA A 107 -41.29 -23.95 20.22
N ILE A 108 -41.37 -23.74 21.54
CA ILE A 108 -40.51 -22.81 22.28
C ILE A 108 -39.05 -23.25 22.17
N SER A 109 -38.77 -24.53 22.39
CA SER A 109 -37.42 -25.09 22.30
C SER A 109 -36.83 -24.91 20.89
N ARG A 110 -37.62 -25.15 19.85
CA ARG A 110 -37.24 -24.89 18.44
C ARG A 110 -36.95 -23.41 18.19
N SER A 111 -37.81 -22.50 18.67
CA SER A 111 -37.60 -21.05 18.53
C SER A 111 -36.30 -20.60 19.21
N LYS A 112 -36.02 -21.12 20.41
CA LYS A 112 -34.80 -20.81 21.15
C LYS A 112 -33.55 -21.26 20.39
N ILE A 113 -33.56 -22.46 19.81
CA ILE A 113 -32.44 -22.92 18.96
C ILE A 113 -32.26 -21.97 17.77
N ALA A 114 -33.33 -21.56 17.09
CA ALA A 114 -33.24 -20.63 15.97
C ALA A 114 -32.66 -19.26 16.37
N ASP A 115 -33.03 -18.73 17.54
CA ASP A 115 -32.52 -17.46 18.07
C ASP A 115 -31.02 -17.53 18.41
N GLU A 116 -30.57 -18.61 19.07
CA GLU A 116 -29.17 -18.82 19.42
C GLU A 116 -28.28 -19.05 18.17
N MET A 117 -28.81 -19.76 17.16
CA MET A 117 -28.11 -19.91 15.88
C MET A 117 -27.98 -18.57 15.15
N ARG A 118 -29.01 -17.71 15.19
CA ARG A 118 -28.91 -16.33 14.66
C ARG A 118 -27.84 -15.51 15.39
N ALA A 119 -27.79 -15.59 16.72
CA ALA A 119 -26.75 -14.92 17.51
C ALA A 119 -25.34 -15.41 17.15
N THR A 120 -25.16 -16.73 17.03
CA THR A 120 -23.87 -17.33 16.61
C THR A 120 -23.40 -16.81 15.24
N VAL A 121 -24.32 -16.68 14.28
CA VAL A 121 -24.00 -16.14 12.94
C VAL A 121 -23.60 -14.67 13.00
N GLN A 122 -24.24 -13.87 13.86
CA GLN A 122 -23.86 -12.47 14.08
C GLN A 122 -22.46 -12.35 14.69
N GLU A 123 -22.10 -13.20 15.65
CA GLU A 123 -20.75 -13.24 16.21
C GLU A 123 -19.69 -13.61 15.16
N ILE A 124 -19.97 -14.62 14.32
CA ILE A 124 -19.09 -15.00 13.20
C ILE A 124 -18.91 -13.82 12.25
N ARG A 125 -19.98 -13.10 11.92
CA ARG A 125 -19.92 -11.91 11.07
C ARG A 125 -19.05 -10.81 11.68
N GLN A 126 -19.14 -10.57 12.99
CA GLN A 126 -18.30 -9.59 13.68
C GLN A 126 -16.82 -10.00 13.65
N SER A 127 -16.51 -11.29 13.84
CA SER A 127 -15.14 -11.81 13.75
C SER A 127 -14.55 -11.65 12.35
N LEU A 128 -15.36 -11.81 11.29
CA LEU A 128 -14.91 -11.62 9.90
C LEU A 128 -14.58 -10.16 9.55
N LEU A 129 -14.98 -9.17 10.36
CA LEU A 129 -14.62 -7.77 10.18
C LEU A 129 -13.23 -7.43 10.74
N ASN A 130 -12.65 -8.29 11.60
CA ASN A 130 -11.36 -8.09 12.26
C ASN A 130 -10.33 -9.14 11.79
N PRO A 131 -9.55 -8.85 10.72
CA PRO A 131 -8.75 -9.86 10.01
C PRO A 131 -7.47 -10.34 10.71
N HIS A 132 -7.01 -9.69 11.79
CA HIS A 132 -5.68 -9.97 12.37
C HIS A 132 -5.55 -11.28 13.18
N ASN A 133 -6.65 -12.00 13.47
CA ASN A 133 -6.62 -13.24 14.28
C ASN A 133 -7.83 -14.16 14.00
N CYS A 134 -8.23 -14.32 12.74
CA CYS A 134 -9.43 -15.06 12.37
C CYS A 134 -9.10 -16.39 11.67
N ASP A 135 -9.21 -17.51 12.39
CA ASP A 135 -9.11 -18.85 11.79
C ASP A 135 -10.49 -19.29 11.25
N LEU A 136 -10.59 -19.39 9.92
CA LEU A 136 -11.84 -19.74 9.23
C LEU A 136 -12.31 -21.17 9.56
N ALA A 137 -11.40 -22.12 9.79
CA ALA A 137 -11.77 -23.49 10.14
C ALA A 137 -12.40 -23.54 11.54
N VAL A 138 -11.89 -22.74 12.48
CA VAL A 138 -12.47 -22.59 13.83
C VAL A 138 -13.88 -22.02 13.76
N LEU A 139 -14.11 -21.01 12.90
CA LEU A 139 -15.44 -20.42 12.73
C LEU A 139 -16.46 -21.39 12.11
N ALA A 140 -16.05 -22.18 11.11
CA ALA A 140 -16.91 -23.21 10.53
C ALA A 140 -17.28 -24.28 11.58
N ASN A 141 -16.31 -24.73 12.37
CA ASN A 141 -16.54 -25.67 13.46
C ASN A 141 -17.42 -25.10 14.57
N LYS A 142 -17.29 -23.80 14.89
CA LYS A 142 -18.14 -23.14 15.90
C LYS A 142 -19.62 -23.24 15.53
N LEU A 143 -19.98 -23.03 14.28
CA LEU A 143 -21.37 -23.13 13.82
C LEU A 143 -21.94 -24.54 14.03
N GLU A 144 -21.18 -25.57 13.68
CA GLU A 144 -21.56 -26.97 13.88
C GLU A 144 -21.70 -27.31 15.37
N GLN A 145 -20.72 -26.94 16.19
CA GLN A 145 -20.71 -27.27 17.62
C GLN A 145 -21.83 -26.57 18.41
N GLN A 146 -22.12 -25.31 18.11
CA GLN A 146 -23.23 -24.58 18.75
C GLN A 146 -24.58 -25.21 18.39
N PHE A 147 -24.78 -25.59 17.11
CA PHE A 147 -25.99 -26.30 16.71
C PHE A 147 -26.18 -27.61 17.49
N ILE A 148 -25.12 -28.44 17.57
CA ILE A 148 -25.15 -29.70 18.32
C ILE A 148 -25.46 -29.44 19.81
N PHE A 149 -24.84 -28.43 20.41
CA PHE A 149 -25.02 -28.08 21.81
C PHE A 149 -26.48 -27.70 22.11
N HIS A 150 -27.05 -26.76 21.36
CA HIS A 150 -28.42 -26.30 21.62
C HIS A 150 -29.48 -27.37 21.36
N VAL A 151 -29.30 -28.21 20.33
CA VAL A 151 -30.18 -29.36 20.07
C VAL A 151 -30.09 -30.37 21.22
N LYS A 152 -28.89 -30.71 21.71
CA LYS A 152 -28.72 -31.59 22.88
C LYS A 152 -29.42 -31.05 24.11
N THR A 153 -29.25 -29.76 24.41
CA THR A 153 -29.89 -29.11 25.55
C THR A 153 -31.41 -29.16 25.44
N ALA A 154 -31.96 -28.91 24.25
CA ALA A 154 -33.40 -29.02 24.02
C ALA A 154 -33.92 -30.44 24.21
N LEU A 155 -33.22 -31.45 23.67
CA LEU A 155 -33.57 -32.86 23.87
C LEU A 155 -33.52 -33.26 25.36
N ALA A 156 -32.49 -32.83 26.09
CA ALA A 156 -32.37 -33.11 27.52
C ALA A 156 -33.49 -32.46 28.36
N ASN A 157 -33.88 -31.23 28.05
CA ASN A 157 -34.99 -30.56 28.74
C ASN A 157 -36.33 -31.24 28.45
N LEU A 158 -36.57 -31.65 27.20
CA LEU A 158 -37.80 -32.33 26.82
C LEU A 158 -37.88 -33.78 27.32
N LEU A 159 -36.73 -34.41 27.61
CA LEU A 159 -36.68 -35.75 28.21
C LEU A 159 -37.40 -35.81 29.57
N LEU A 160 -37.42 -34.69 30.31
CA LEU A 160 -38.11 -34.57 31.60
C LEU A 160 -39.62 -34.88 31.49
N PHE A 161 -40.24 -34.64 30.34
CA PHE A 161 -41.66 -34.95 30.08
C PHE A 161 -41.93 -36.47 29.97
N THR A 162 -40.88 -37.28 29.88
CA THR A 162 -40.96 -38.75 29.77
C THR A 162 -40.39 -39.48 30.99
N ALA A 163 -39.98 -38.73 32.04
CA ALA A 163 -39.49 -39.31 33.28
C ALA A 163 -40.59 -40.13 34.00
N SER A 164 -40.18 -41.23 34.65
CA SER A 164 -41.06 -42.24 35.26
C SER A 164 -42.02 -41.69 36.33
N ASP A 165 -41.70 -40.55 36.90
CA ASP A 165 -42.38 -40.00 38.08
C ASP A 165 -43.57 -39.11 37.68
N VAL A 166 -43.76 -38.85 36.39
CA VAL A 166 -44.90 -38.12 35.81
C VAL A 166 -45.97 -39.12 35.38
N THR A 167 -46.83 -39.55 36.30
CA THR A 167 -47.95 -40.46 35.99
C THR A 167 -49.26 -39.70 35.78
N PHE A 168 -49.72 -39.63 34.54
CA PHE A 168 -51.05 -39.12 34.22
C PHE A 168 -52.09 -40.19 34.54
N SER A 169 -52.88 -39.99 35.59
CA SER A 169 -53.80 -40.97 36.20
C SER A 169 -54.88 -41.57 35.26
N SER A 170 -54.96 -41.17 33.99
CA SER A 170 -55.92 -41.68 33.00
C SER A 170 -55.37 -41.93 31.58
N LEU A 171 -54.06 -41.72 31.33
CA LEU A 171 -53.40 -42.06 30.07
C LEU A 171 -52.46 -43.24 30.30
N ALA A 172 -52.53 -44.28 29.47
CA ALA A 172 -51.49 -45.29 29.45
C ALA A 172 -50.15 -44.59 29.13
N PRO A 173 -49.14 -44.62 30.01
CA PRO A 173 -47.88 -43.87 29.84
C PRO A 173 -47.22 -44.11 28.47
N GLN A 174 -47.38 -45.32 27.93
CA GLN A 174 -46.86 -45.75 26.64
C GLN A 174 -47.45 -44.99 25.44
N VAL A 175 -48.74 -44.58 25.48
CA VAL A 175 -49.41 -43.93 24.34
C VAL A 175 -48.98 -42.47 24.22
N PHE A 176 -48.94 -41.74 25.33
CA PHE A 176 -48.44 -40.37 25.36
C PHE A 176 -46.95 -40.31 25.00
N GLN A 177 -46.13 -41.20 25.58
CA GLN A 177 -44.71 -41.26 25.30
C GLN A 177 -44.43 -41.50 23.81
N GLN A 178 -45.14 -42.42 23.14
CA GLN A 178 -44.96 -42.67 21.71
C GLN A 178 -45.33 -41.47 20.82
N GLU A 179 -46.47 -40.80 21.09
CA GLU A 179 -46.88 -39.61 20.33
C GLU A 179 -45.95 -38.42 20.58
N PHE A 180 -45.54 -38.20 21.83
CA PHE A 180 -44.63 -37.13 22.22
C PHE A 180 -43.24 -37.33 21.62
N SER A 181 -42.67 -38.53 21.75
CA SER A 181 -41.38 -38.90 21.14
C SER A 181 -41.37 -38.67 19.62
N LYS A 182 -42.49 -38.95 18.94
CA LYS A 182 -42.65 -38.65 17.51
C LYS A 182 -42.64 -37.14 17.23
N CYS A 183 -43.35 -36.34 18.04
CA CYS A 183 -43.35 -34.88 17.89
C CYS A 183 -41.95 -34.30 18.15
N VAL A 184 -41.19 -34.81 19.12
CA VAL A 184 -39.80 -34.39 19.36
C VAL A 184 -38.90 -34.70 18.16
N HIS A 185 -39.07 -35.86 17.51
CA HIS A 185 -38.31 -36.18 16.30
C HIS A 185 -38.66 -35.26 15.11
N GLU A 186 -39.94 -35.13 14.76
CA GLU A 186 -40.36 -34.39 13.56
C GLU A 186 -40.38 -32.87 13.78
N ASP A 187 -41.02 -32.40 14.85
CA ASP A 187 -41.32 -30.97 15.04
C ASP A 187 -40.17 -30.20 15.69
N LEU A 188 -39.21 -30.88 16.35
CA LEU A 188 -37.98 -30.28 16.85
C LEU A 188 -36.78 -30.69 16.00
N LEU A 189 -36.39 -31.98 15.96
CA LEU A 189 -35.10 -32.36 15.40
C LEU A 189 -35.05 -32.20 13.88
N VAL A 190 -35.98 -32.81 13.13
CA VAL A 190 -36.05 -32.67 11.66
C VAL A 190 -36.26 -31.21 11.28
N ALA A 191 -37.16 -30.53 11.97
CA ALA A 191 -37.49 -29.15 11.69
C ALA A 191 -36.32 -28.17 11.96
N THR A 192 -35.51 -28.38 13.00
CA THR A 192 -34.33 -27.53 13.30
C THR A 192 -33.20 -27.69 12.30
N PHE A 193 -32.98 -28.90 11.73
CA PHE A 193 -32.09 -29.06 10.58
C PHE A 193 -32.61 -28.27 9.37
N GLY A 194 -33.92 -28.29 9.14
CA GLY A 194 -34.57 -27.50 8.11
C GLY A 194 -34.41 -25.99 8.33
N ASP A 195 -34.58 -25.52 9.57
CA ASP A 195 -34.42 -24.11 9.94
C ASP A 195 -32.98 -23.64 9.75
N LEU A 196 -31.98 -24.47 10.10
CA LEU A 196 -30.56 -24.14 9.87
C LEU A 196 -30.25 -24.03 8.37
N ALA A 197 -30.77 -24.96 7.56
CA ALA A 197 -30.61 -24.93 6.11
C ALA A 197 -31.28 -23.68 5.51
N ASN A 198 -32.48 -23.31 5.98
CA ASN A 198 -33.18 -22.11 5.55
C ASN A 198 -32.44 -20.84 5.98
N LEU A 199 -31.95 -20.77 7.22
CA LEU A 199 -31.14 -19.65 7.73
C LEU A 199 -29.91 -19.43 6.86
N ALA A 200 -29.19 -20.51 6.50
CA ALA A 200 -28.03 -20.41 5.61
C ALA A 200 -28.41 -19.87 4.21
N GLN A 201 -29.58 -20.26 3.69
CA GLN A 201 -30.08 -19.78 2.40
C GLN A 201 -30.60 -18.33 2.43
N GLU A 202 -31.15 -17.86 3.56
CA GLU A 202 -31.56 -16.45 3.74
C GLU A 202 -30.37 -15.51 3.55
N TYR A 203 -29.19 -15.87 4.08
CA TYR A 203 -27.95 -15.12 3.84
C TYR A 203 -27.42 -15.24 2.40
N GLY A 204 -27.93 -16.18 1.61
CA GLY A 204 -27.58 -16.39 0.20
C GLY A 204 -28.54 -15.74 -0.81
N ASN A 205 -29.78 -15.41 -0.42
CA ASN A 205 -30.79 -14.82 -1.29
C ASN A 205 -30.73 -13.29 -1.25
N VAL A 206 -30.11 -12.72 -2.27
CA VAL A 206 -29.89 -11.27 -2.41
C VAL A 206 -31.19 -10.56 -2.83
N SER A 207 -31.90 -9.99 -1.87
CA SER A 207 -32.88 -8.90 -2.08
C SER A 207 -33.15 -8.14 -0.78
N GLY A 208 -32.54 -6.96 -0.61
CA GLY A 208 -32.74 -6.06 0.55
C GLY A 208 -31.44 -5.70 1.30
N GLU A 209 -31.57 -4.91 2.38
CA GLU A 209 -30.55 -4.22 3.23
C GLU A 209 -29.26 -4.99 3.64
N LEU A 210 -29.09 -6.25 3.23
CA LEU A 210 -27.96 -7.15 3.51
C LEU A 210 -26.86 -7.15 2.41
N LEU A 211 -26.73 -6.07 1.63
CA LEU A 211 -25.73 -5.89 0.56
C LEU A 211 -24.25 -6.03 1.00
N HIS A 212 -23.98 -6.13 2.32
CA HIS A 212 -22.65 -6.20 2.91
C HIS A 212 -22.35 -7.54 3.61
N VAL A 213 -22.99 -8.64 3.22
CA VAL A 213 -22.62 -9.97 3.73
C VAL A 213 -21.36 -10.45 3.00
N SER A 214 -20.29 -10.71 3.75
CA SER A 214 -19.04 -11.26 3.21
C SER A 214 -19.32 -12.62 2.53
N PRO A 215 -18.94 -12.84 1.26
CA PRO A 215 -19.14 -14.13 0.58
C PRO A 215 -18.49 -15.30 1.33
N ILE A 216 -17.50 -15.03 2.17
CA ILE A 216 -16.83 -16.01 3.03
C ILE A 216 -17.83 -16.69 3.98
N LEU A 217 -18.88 -15.98 4.43
CA LEU A 217 -19.91 -16.57 5.29
C LEU A 217 -20.67 -17.71 4.59
N LEU A 218 -20.94 -17.59 3.28
CA LEU A 218 -21.58 -18.65 2.49
C LEU A 218 -20.70 -19.91 2.42
N LEU A 219 -19.38 -19.70 2.29
CA LEU A 219 -18.40 -20.78 2.30
C LEU A 219 -18.37 -21.46 3.68
N LEU A 220 -18.34 -20.71 4.79
CA LEU A 220 -18.38 -21.27 6.14
C LEU A 220 -19.64 -22.10 6.41
N PHE A 221 -20.82 -21.59 6.03
CA PHE A 221 -22.07 -22.35 6.12
C PHE A 221 -22.00 -23.64 5.30
N SER A 222 -21.46 -23.58 4.08
CA SER A 222 -21.36 -24.76 3.22
C SER A 222 -20.48 -25.86 3.83
N VAL A 223 -19.37 -25.48 4.47
CA VAL A 223 -18.46 -26.40 5.18
C VAL A 223 -19.14 -27.00 6.40
N ALA A 224 -19.80 -26.19 7.23
CA ALA A 224 -20.50 -26.67 8.41
C ALA A 224 -21.65 -27.64 8.07
N LEU A 225 -22.50 -27.30 7.09
CA LEU A 225 -23.56 -28.19 6.62
C LEU A 225 -23.00 -29.49 6.03
N PHE A 226 -21.87 -29.42 5.32
CA PHE A 226 -21.18 -30.61 4.80
C PHE A 226 -20.68 -31.52 5.93
N HIS A 227 -20.04 -30.97 6.96
CA HIS A 227 -19.62 -31.76 8.14
C HIS A 227 -20.81 -32.42 8.84
N MET A 228 -21.92 -31.68 8.96
CA MET A 228 -23.15 -32.19 9.56
C MET A 228 -23.75 -33.36 8.78
N THR A 229 -23.60 -33.39 7.44
CA THR A 229 -24.02 -34.53 6.62
C THR A 229 -23.22 -35.80 6.87
N GLY A 230 -22.01 -35.68 7.43
CA GLY A 230 -21.10 -36.80 7.68
C GLY A 230 -21.42 -37.54 8.99
N LYS A 231 -21.23 -36.87 10.14
CA LYS A 231 -21.32 -37.50 11.47
C LYS A 231 -22.40 -36.92 12.36
N SER A 232 -22.61 -35.60 12.31
CA SER A 232 -23.42 -34.90 13.32
C SER A 232 -24.92 -35.12 13.18
N ALA A 233 -25.45 -35.20 11.95
CA ALA A 233 -26.85 -35.55 11.71
C ALA A 233 -27.19 -36.96 12.21
N SER A 234 -26.38 -37.96 11.83
CA SER A 234 -26.53 -39.35 12.29
C SER A 234 -26.45 -39.47 13.82
N TYR A 235 -25.51 -38.73 14.43
CA TYR A 235 -25.34 -38.71 15.87
C TYR A 235 -26.56 -38.14 16.61
N LEU A 236 -27.08 -36.98 16.20
CA LEU A 236 -28.25 -36.36 16.84
C LEU A 236 -29.53 -37.19 16.65
N LEU A 237 -29.70 -37.83 15.48
CA LEU A 237 -30.81 -38.74 15.23
C LEU A 237 -30.75 -39.97 16.13
N ASN A 238 -29.56 -40.57 16.31
CA ASN A 238 -29.39 -41.71 17.22
C ASN A 238 -29.62 -41.30 18.67
N LEU A 239 -29.10 -40.14 19.10
CA LEU A 239 -29.31 -39.61 20.44
C LEU A 239 -30.80 -39.41 20.75
N CYS A 240 -31.56 -38.83 19.82
CA CYS A 240 -33.00 -38.65 19.98
C CYS A 240 -33.74 -40.00 20.04
N ARG A 241 -33.34 -40.99 19.23
CA ARG A 241 -33.93 -42.34 19.27
C ARG A 241 -33.69 -43.05 20.59
N GLU A 242 -32.47 -42.96 21.13
CA GLU A 242 -32.09 -43.56 22.40
C GLU A 242 -32.81 -42.90 23.58
N GLN A 243 -32.81 -41.56 23.64
CA GLN A 243 -33.43 -40.83 24.74
C GLN A 243 -34.95 -40.99 24.80
N PHE A 244 -35.62 -41.10 23.65
CA PHE A 244 -37.08 -41.13 23.55
C PHE A 244 -37.67 -42.50 23.19
N CYS A 245 -36.85 -43.56 23.25
CA CYS A 245 -37.24 -44.96 23.00
C CYS A 245 -38.04 -45.18 21.71
N LEU A 246 -37.63 -44.54 20.61
CA LEU A 246 -38.33 -44.64 19.32
C LEU A 246 -38.11 -46.02 18.68
N ALA A 247 -39.21 -46.74 18.37
CA ALA A 247 -39.13 -48.05 17.73
C ALA A 247 -38.61 -47.98 16.28
N ALA A 248 -37.70 -48.88 15.92
CA ALA A 248 -37.00 -48.90 14.63
C ALA A 248 -37.90 -49.10 13.38
N ALA A 249 -39.19 -49.47 13.55
CA ALA A 249 -40.09 -49.89 12.48
C ALA A 249 -41.37 -49.04 12.34
N SER A 250 -41.37 -47.76 12.76
CA SER A 250 -42.49 -46.88 12.44
C SER A 250 -42.31 -46.29 11.02
N ASN A 251 -43.12 -46.75 10.05
CA ASN A 251 -43.11 -46.29 8.65
C ASN A 251 -43.52 -44.81 8.44
N LYS A 252 -43.48 -43.96 9.48
CA LYS A 252 -44.00 -42.58 9.48
C LYS A 252 -43.02 -41.54 10.06
N LEU A 253 -41.74 -41.87 10.25
CA LEU A 253 -40.70 -40.92 10.67
C LEU A 253 -39.80 -40.57 9.47
N THR A 254 -39.37 -39.31 9.39
CA THR A 254 -38.42 -38.83 8.37
C THR A 254 -37.11 -39.59 8.49
N ASN A 255 -36.58 -40.11 7.39
CA ASN A 255 -35.36 -40.92 7.43
C ASN A 255 -34.11 -40.02 7.49
N GLY A 256 -33.03 -40.51 8.11
CA GLY A 256 -31.76 -39.79 8.17
C GLY A 256 -31.15 -39.50 6.79
N THR A 257 -31.50 -40.30 5.77
CA THR A 257 -31.11 -40.06 4.37
C THR A 257 -31.74 -38.80 3.80
N ASP A 258 -32.98 -38.48 4.18
CA ASP A 258 -33.72 -37.33 3.66
C ASP A 258 -33.13 -36.03 4.20
N ILE A 259 -32.81 -36.01 5.49
CA ILE A 259 -32.10 -34.89 6.14
C ILE A 259 -30.71 -34.72 5.51
N THR A 260 -29.98 -35.81 5.32
CA THR A 260 -28.65 -35.78 4.68
C THR A 260 -28.73 -35.22 3.25
N ASN A 261 -29.75 -35.58 2.48
CA ASN A 261 -29.98 -35.06 1.14
C ASN A 261 -30.36 -33.57 1.15
N GLN A 262 -31.19 -33.13 2.09
CA GLN A 262 -31.55 -31.73 2.27
C GLN A 262 -30.33 -30.85 2.58
N LEU A 263 -29.47 -31.33 3.49
CA LEU A 263 -28.24 -30.63 3.86
C LEU A 263 -27.26 -30.59 2.67
N LYS A 264 -27.07 -31.71 1.94
CA LYS A 264 -26.23 -31.76 0.72
C LYS A 264 -26.71 -30.79 -0.36
N ASN A 265 -28.02 -30.71 -0.60
CA ASN A 265 -28.60 -29.78 -1.57
C ASN A 265 -28.36 -28.31 -1.17
N SER A 266 -28.51 -28.00 0.12
CA SER A 266 -28.21 -26.67 0.66
C SER A 266 -26.72 -26.33 0.55
N THR A 267 -25.82 -27.26 0.88
CA THR A 267 -24.37 -27.10 0.68
C THR A 267 -24.03 -26.78 -0.78
N GLN A 268 -24.57 -27.55 -1.74
CA GLN A 268 -24.33 -27.32 -3.17
C GLN A 268 -24.80 -25.94 -3.62
N LEU A 269 -25.98 -25.51 -3.17
CA LEU A 269 -26.51 -24.18 -3.49
C LEU A 269 -25.60 -23.06 -2.97
N LEU A 270 -25.12 -23.15 -1.72
CA LEU A 270 -24.28 -22.14 -1.10
C LEU A 270 -22.88 -22.04 -1.74
N ILE A 271 -22.23 -23.18 -2.02
CA ILE A 271 -20.93 -23.21 -2.70
C ILE A 271 -21.05 -22.57 -4.09
N ARG A 272 -22.12 -22.88 -4.82
CA ARG A 272 -22.37 -22.29 -6.13
C ARG A 272 -22.48 -20.77 -6.03
N ARG A 273 -23.28 -20.25 -5.10
CA ARG A 273 -23.44 -18.80 -4.89
C ARG A 273 -22.12 -18.13 -4.50
N PHE A 274 -21.34 -18.77 -3.64
CA PHE A 274 -20.00 -18.30 -3.29
C PHE A 274 -19.09 -18.19 -4.53
N CYS A 275 -19.04 -19.25 -5.34
CA CYS A 275 -18.22 -19.27 -6.56
C CYS A 275 -18.68 -18.21 -7.57
N GLU A 276 -19.98 -18.03 -7.75
CA GLU A 276 -20.57 -17.01 -8.61
C GLU A 276 -20.22 -15.60 -8.14
N GLN A 277 -20.42 -15.29 -6.85
CA GLN A 277 -20.12 -13.97 -6.28
C GLN A 277 -18.62 -13.65 -6.36
N LYS A 278 -17.75 -14.58 -5.97
CA LYS A 278 -16.30 -14.37 -6.03
C LYS A 278 -15.78 -14.29 -7.46
N GLY A 279 -16.27 -15.14 -8.36
CA GLY A 279 -15.91 -15.08 -9.77
C GLY A 279 -16.37 -13.79 -10.45
N LEU A 280 -17.56 -13.28 -10.12
CA LEU A 280 -18.05 -11.99 -10.60
C LEU A 280 -17.20 -10.83 -10.06
N GLN A 281 -16.89 -10.82 -8.76
CA GLN A 281 -16.02 -9.81 -8.15
C GLN A 281 -14.65 -9.73 -8.86
N LEU A 282 -14.01 -10.87 -9.11
CA LEU A 282 -12.74 -10.94 -9.85
C LEU A 282 -12.92 -10.46 -11.31
N GLY A 283 -14.03 -10.82 -11.96
CA GLY A 283 -14.36 -10.39 -13.30
C GLY A 283 -14.62 -8.88 -13.44
N GLU A 284 -15.25 -8.26 -12.45
CA GLU A 284 -15.45 -6.80 -12.38
C GLU A 284 -14.12 -6.06 -12.24
N ASN A 285 -13.16 -6.62 -11.49
CA ASN A 285 -11.81 -6.07 -11.39
C ASN A 285 -11.07 -6.09 -12.73
N LEU A 286 -11.27 -7.12 -13.56
CA LEU A 286 -10.82 -7.14 -14.96
C LEU A 286 -11.53 -6.08 -15.82
N ALA A 287 -12.81 -5.79 -15.53
CA ALA A 287 -13.62 -4.81 -16.26
C ALA A 287 -13.13 -3.37 -16.09
N LYS A 288 -12.81 -2.98 -14.86
CA LYS A 288 -12.36 -1.61 -14.51
C LYS A 288 -11.11 -1.16 -15.29
N GLY A 289 -10.34 -2.10 -15.84
CA GLY A 289 -9.16 -1.82 -16.66
C GLY A 289 -9.37 -1.92 -18.19
N CYS A 290 -10.59 -2.21 -18.67
CA CYS A 290 -10.85 -2.42 -20.11
C CYS A 290 -11.11 -1.11 -20.88
N ASP A 291 -11.54 -0.03 -20.23
CA ASP A 291 -11.83 1.24 -20.92
C ASP A 291 -10.58 1.87 -21.55
N PHE A 292 -9.41 1.65 -20.96
CA PHE A 292 -8.10 2.10 -21.47
C PHE A 292 -7.59 1.29 -22.68
N VAL A 293 -8.23 0.17 -23.04
CA VAL A 293 -7.79 -0.75 -24.11
C VAL A 293 -8.39 -0.42 -25.47
N ARG A 294 -9.42 0.44 -25.55
CA ARG A 294 -10.11 0.74 -26.81
C ARG A 294 -9.17 1.32 -27.87
N GLN A 295 -8.34 2.29 -27.48
CA GLN A 295 -7.37 2.94 -28.37
C GLN A 295 -6.12 3.35 -27.59
N PRO A 296 -5.20 2.42 -27.29
CA PRO A 296 -3.91 2.78 -26.71
C PRO A 296 -3.13 3.62 -27.72
N VAL A 297 -2.38 4.61 -27.23
CA VAL A 297 -1.55 5.47 -28.09
C VAL A 297 -0.25 4.75 -28.53
N ALA A 298 0.14 3.67 -27.85
CA ALA A 298 1.39 2.94 -28.08
C ALA A 298 1.23 1.41 -27.86
N SER A 299 2.20 0.65 -28.40
CA SER A 299 2.32 -0.81 -28.27
C SER A 299 2.48 -1.24 -26.79
N PRO A 300 1.94 -2.40 -26.38
CA PRO A 300 1.96 -2.84 -24.98
C PRO A 300 3.39 -3.11 -24.50
N THR A 301 3.70 -2.59 -23.32
CA THR A 301 5.00 -2.75 -22.66
C THR A 301 4.96 -3.67 -21.43
N GLY A 302 3.76 -4.07 -20.99
CA GLY A 302 3.57 -4.93 -19.83
C GLY A 302 2.13 -5.46 -19.74
N VAL A 303 1.88 -6.31 -18.76
CA VAL A 303 0.53 -6.82 -18.43
C VAL A 303 -0.22 -5.75 -17.65
N ARG A 304 -1.52 -5.55 -17.95
CA ARG A 304 -2.34 -4.56 -17.23
C ARG A 304 -2.39 -4.83 -15.72
N ALA A 305 -2.36 -3.76 -14.94
CA ALA A 305 -2.47 -3.80 -13.48
C ALA A 305 -3.74 -4.54 -13.02
N ALA A 306 -4.88 -4.25 -13.67
CA ALA A 306 -6.16 -4.93 -13.41
C ALA A 306 -6.08 -6.45 -13.57
N VAL A 307 -5.33 -6.92 -14.57
CA VAL A 307 -5.13 -8.35 -14.84
C VAL A 307 -4.23 -8.99 -13.80
N ARG A 308 -3.16 -8.31 -13.38
CA ARG A 308 -2.27 -8.77 -12.31
C ARG A 308 -2.98 -8.85 -10.96
N ARG A 309 -3.73 -7.81 -10.58
CA ARG A 309 -4.53 -7.78 -9.35
C ARG A 309 -5.57 -8.89 -9.31
N ALA A 310 -6.28 -9.14 -10.42
CA ALA A 310 -7.25 -10.23 -10.48
C ALA A 310 -6.59 -11.61 -10.27
N VAL A 311 -5.37 -11.81 -10.77
CA VAL A 311 -4.59 -13.05 -10.56
C VAL A 311 -4.10 -13.16 -9.11
N GLU A 312 -3.65 -12.06 -8.51
CA GLU A 312 -3.24 -11.99 -7.10
C GLU A 312 -4.41 -12.33 -6.17
N GLU A 313 -5.57 -11.70 -6.38
CA GLU A 313 -6.80 -11.99 -5.62
C GLU A 313 -7.27 -13.44 -5.81
N ALA A 314 -7.17 -14.00 -7.02
CA ALA A 314 -7.43 -15.43 -7.25
C ALA A 314 -6.46 -16.33 -6.44
N SER A 315 -5.20 -15.93 -6.32
CA SER A 315 -4.19 -16.65 -5.53
C SER A 315 -4.44 -16.52 -4.03
N GLU A 316 -4.95 -15.37 -3.55
CA GLU A 316 -5.38 -15.20 -2.16
C GLU A 316 -6.58 -16.10 -1.82
N VAL A 317 -7.54 -16.21 -2.73
CA VAL A 317 -8.68 -17.15 -2.57
C VAL A 317 -8.18 -18.60 -2.51
N GLU A 318 -7.21 -18.96 -3.35
CA GLU A 318 -6.57 -20.28 -3.35
C GLU A 318 -5.91 -20.61 -2.00
N ARG A 319 -5.20 -19.63 -1.42
CA ARG A 319 -4.57 -19.75 -0.11
C ARG A 319 -5.61 -19.92 0.99
N MET A 320 -6.64 -19.06 1.00
CA MET A 320 -7.75 -19.13 1.94
C MET A 320 -8.46 -20.49 1.90
N LEU A 321 -8.70 -21.05 0.71
CA LEU A 321 -9.30 -22.39 0.56
C LEU A 321 -8.37 -23.50 1.05
N THR A 322 -7.05 -23.33 0.89
CA THR A 322 -6.04 -24.27 1.39
C THR A 322 -6.09 -24.35 2.92
N ASP A 323 -6.14 -23.19 3.57
CA ASP A 323 -6.19 -23.09 5.03
C ASP A 323 -7.51 -23.66 5.60
N LEU A 324 -8.64 -23.44 4.91
CA LEU A 324 -9.96 -23.89 5.37
C LEU A 324 -10.24 -25.38 5.13
N LEU A 325 -9.88 -25.94 3.97
CA LEU A 325 -10.27 -27.29 3.55
C LEU A 325 -9.19 -28.35 3.75
N GLY A 326 -7.95 -27.96 4.08
CA GLY A 326 -6.82 -28.88 4.25
C GLY A 326 -6.24 -29.40 2.92
N GLY A 327 -4.94 -29.70 2.92
CA GLY A 327 -4.14 -29.92 1.71
C GLY A 327 -4.45 -31.20 0.93
N GLY A 328 -4.86 -31.05 -0.34
CA GLY A 328 -4.56 -31.99 -1.41
C GLY A 328 -3.20 -31.64 -2.03
N GLU A 329 -2.40 -32.65 -2.35
CA GLU A 329 -1.00 -32.58 -2.79
C GLU A 329 -0.66 -31.37 -3.67
N ALA A 330 0.38 -30.63 -3.26
CA ALA A 330 1.04 -29.65 -4.11
C ALA A 330 1.48 -30.34 -5.41
N ARG A 331 0.90 -29.92 -6.54
CA ARG A 331 1.40 -30.32 -7.85
C ARG A 331 2.82 -29.77 -7.98
N LYS A 332 3.80 -30.67 -8.16
CA LYS A 332 5.21 -30.31 -8.41
C LYS A 332 5.27 -29.30 -9.56
N GLU A 333 6.17 -28.32 -9.44
CA GLU A 333 6.42 -27.28 -10.43
C GLU A 333 6.26 -27.79 -11.87
N PRO A 334 5.58 -27.03 -12.75
CA PRO A 334 5.47 -27.43 -14.14
C PRO A 334 6.89 -27.50 -14.72
N LYS A 335 7.32 -28.71 -15.09
CA LYS A 335 8.47 -28.87 -16.00
C LYS A 335 8.20 -27.93 -17.17
N GLN A 336 9.14 -27.05 -17.48
CA GLN A 336 9.12 -26.18 -18.66
C GLN A 336 8.99 -27.04 -19.93
N ARG A 337 7.78 -27.52 -20.25
CA ARG A 337 7.44 -27.89 -21.61
C ARG A 337 7.28 -26.57 -22.33
N ARG A 338 8.07 -26.37 -23.39
CA ARG A 338 7.83 -25.34 -24.41
C ARG A 338 6.32 -25.36 -24.71
N THR A 339 5.58 -24.40 -24.19
CA THR A 339 4.24 -24.09 -24.64
C THR A 339 4.41 -23.53 -26.05
N GLN A 340 4.41 -24.41 -27.05
CA GLN A 340 4.07 -23.99 -28.39
C GLN A 340 2.63 -23.48 -28.31
N MET A 341 2.42 -22.24 -28.70
CA MET A 341 1.07 -21.74 -28.98
C MET A 341 0.43 -22.73 -29.97
N PRO A 342 -0.78 -23.26 -29.71
CA PRO A 342 -1.49 -23.99 -30.72
C PRO A 342 -1.69 -23.08 -31.93
N ASP A 343 -1.62 -23.65 -33.13
CA ASP A 343 -2.00 -22.96 -34.36
C ASP A 343 -3.44 -22.44 -34.19
N VAL A 344 -3.61 -21.12 -34.04
CA VAL A 344 -4.91 -20.50 -33.79
C VAL A 344 -5.67 -20.50 -35.10
N GLN A 345 -6.30 -21.62 -35.43
CA GLN A 345 -7.35 -21.61 -36.43
C GLN A 345 -8.57 -20.90 -35.84
N PRO A 346 -9.08 -19.82 -36.46
CA PRO A 346 -10.23 -19.11 -35.96
C PRO A 346 -11.43 -20.07 -35.91
N ARG A 347 -11.89 -20.43 -34.72
CA ARG A 347 -13.18 -21.12 -34.57
C ARG A 347 -14.30 -20.16 -34.99
N ASP A 348 -15.18 -20.60 -35.88
CA ASP A 348 -16.31 -19.81 -36.42
C ASP A 348 -17.43 -19.51 -35.42
N SER A 349 -17.22 -19.70 -34.13
CA SER A 349 -18.21 -19.36 -33.11
C SER A 349 -18.06 -17.90 -32.69
N LEU A 350 -19.06 -17.06 -32.99
CA LEU A 350 -19.22 -15.72 -32.39
C LEU A 350 -19.75 -15.81 -30.94
N TRP A 351 -20.31 -16.96 -30.59
CA TRP A 351 -20.98 -17.24 -29.33
C TRP A 351 -20.19 -18.31 -28.58
N CYS A 352 -19.90 -18.12 -27.30
CA CYS A 352 -19.57 -19.29 -26.49
C CYS A 352 -20.84 -20.15 -26.48
N GLU A 353 -20.75 -21.45 -26.77
CA GLU A 353 -21.77 -22.38 -26.28
C GLU A 353 -22.07 -22.03 -24.83
N ARG A 354 -23.35 -22.07 -24.41
CA ARG A 354 -23.71 -21.85 -23.01
C ARG A 354 -22.87 -22.79 -22.16
N ILE A 355 -21.78 -22.28 -21.58
CA ILE A 355 -21.02 -23.05 -20.60
C ILE A 355 -21.95 -23.18 -19.41
N ASP A 356 -22.52 -24.37 -19.27
CA ASP A 356 -23.43 -24.71 -18.19
C ASP A 356 -22.70 -24.52 -16.86
N PHE A 357 -23.22 -23.61 -16.04
CA PHE A 357 -22.81 -23.47 -14.64
C PHE A 357 -23.23 -24.68 -13.78
N HIS A 358 -23.90 -25.67 -14.39
CA HIS A 358 -24.57 -26.80 -13.75
C HIS A 358 -23.69 -28.06 -13.61
N GLN A 359 -22.38 -27.89 -13.39
CA GLN A 359 -21.56 -29.01 -12.92
C GLN A 359 -21.62 -29.07 -11.40
N ASN A 360 -21.77 -30.28 -10.85
CA ASN A 360 -21.71 -30.50 -9.40
C ASN A 360 -20.36 -30.01 -8.86
N ILE A 361 -20.37 -28.96 -8.04
CA ILE A 361 -19.15 -28.40 -7.46
C ILE A 361 -18.84 -29.20 -6.19
N HIS A 362 -17.77 -29.98 -6.22
CA HIS A 362 -17.34 -30.70 -5.03
C HIS A 362 -16.70 -29.72 -4.03
N LEU A 363 -16.91 -29.96 -2.73
CA LEU A 363 -16.28 -29.17 -1.67
C LEU A 363 -14.80 -29.55 -1.53
N ASN A 364 -14.02 -29.20 -2.54
CA ASN A 364 -12.57 -29.29 -2.56
C ASN A 364 -12.00 -28.07 -3.28
N LYS A 365 -10.76 -27.72 -2.93
CA LYS A 365 -10.06 -26.54 -3.45
C LYS A 365 -10.06 -26.48 -4.98
N ALA A 366 -9.69 -27.58 -5.65
CA ALA A 366 -9.54 -27.61 -7.09
C ALA A 366 -10.86 -27.36 -7.84
N SER A 367 -11.97 -27.96 -7.39
CA SER A 367 -13.29 -27.78 -7.98
C SER A 367 -13.84 -26.36 -7.76
N ILE A 368 -13.65 -25.80 -6.57
CA ILE A 368 -14.08 -24.43 -6.23
C ILE A 368 -13.29 -23.41 -7.05
N MET A 369 -11.95 -23.54 -7.10
CA MET A 369 -11.10 -22.66 -7.92
C MET A 369 -11.44 -22.74 -9.40
N THR A 370 -11.68 -23.95 -9.93
CA THR A 370 -12.13 -24.14 -11.31
C THR A 370 -13.43 -23.40 -11.59
N ALA A 371 -14.41 -23.45 -10.69
CA ALA A 371 -15.68 -22.75 -10.85
C ALA A 371 -15.51 -21.22 -10.80
N ILE A 372 -14.74 -20.69 -9.85
CA ILE A 372 -14.46 -19.25 -9.72
C ILE A 372 -13.76 -18.71 -10.98
N ILE A 373 -12.71 -19.40 -11.44
CA ILE A 373 -11.94 -18.96 -12.61
C ILE A 373 -12.78 -19.04 -13.89
N LYS A 374 -13.65 -20.04 -14.04
CA LYS A 374 -14.62 -20.09 -15.16
C LYS A 374 -15.54 -18.87 -15.17
N VAL A 375 -16.10 -18.49 -14.03
CA VAL A 375 -16.97 -17.30 -13.94
C VAL A 375 -16.18 -16.03 -14.28
N MET A 376 -14.99 -15.86 -13.69
CA MET A 376 -14.11 -14.71 -13.94
C MET A 376 -13.77 -14.55 -15.44
N LEU A 377 -13.29 -15.62 -16.09
CA LEU A 377 -12.90 -15.59 -17.50
C LEU A 377 -14.11 -15.39 -18.41
N LYS A 378 -15.30 -15.90 -18.04
CA LYS A 378 -16.54 -15.67 -18.80
C LYS A 378 -16.95 -14.20 -18.76
N THR A 379 -16.89 -13.57 -17.59
CA THR A 379 -17.11 -12.12 -17.44
C THR A 379 -16.13 -11.34 -18.30
N PHE A 380 -14.84 -11.71 -18.29
CA PHE A 380 -13.83 -11.10 -19.15
C PHE A 380 -14.14 -11.24 -20.66
N ILE A 381 -14.54 -12.43 -21.11
CA ILE A 381 -14.94 -12.67 -22.51
C ILE A 381 -16.12 -11.79 -22.92
N GLU A 382 -17.17 -11.69 -22.09
CA GLU A 382 -18.33 -10.85 -22.40
C GLU A 382 -17.96 -9.36 -22.45
N LEU A 383 -17.08 -8.90 -21.56
CA LEU A 383 -16.58 -7.52 -21.59
C LEU A 383 -15.81 -7.22 -22.88
N LEU A 384 -14.94 -8.15 -23.31
CA LEU A 384 -14.22 -8.00 -24.56
C LEU A 384 -15.18 -8.02 -25.76
N ARG A 385 -16.23 -8.84 -25.69
CA ARG A 385 -17.27 -8.91 -26.71
C ARG A 385 -18.06 -7.61 -26.82
N LEU A 386 -18.11 -6.72 -25.84
CA LEU A 386 -18.91 -5.50 -25.95
C LEU A 386 -18.19 -4.31 -26.59
N GLN A 387 -16.90 -4.45 -26.96
CA GLN A 387 -16.07 -3.34 -27.42
C GLN A 387 -15.41 -3.60 -28.79
N THR A 388 -14.85 -2.55 -29.37
CA THR A 388 -14.05 -2.58 -30.61
C THR A 388 -12.63 -2.07 -30.31
N TYR A 389 -11.62 -2.64 -30.97
CA TYR A 389 -10.22 -2.40 -30.64
C TYR A 389 -9.42 -1.85 -31.83
N GLY A 390 -8.52 -0.91 -31.55
CA GLY A 390 -7.44 -0.54 -32.49
C GLY A 390 -6.26 -1.52 -32.42
N LYS A 391 -5.26 -1.31 -33.28
CA LYS A 391 -4.04 -2.13 -33.38
C LYS A 391 -3.38 -2.43 -32.03
N TYR A 392 -3.08 -1.41 -31.25
CA TYR A 392 -2.41 -1.61 -29.95
C TYR A 392 -3.33 -2.21 -28.88
N GLY A 393 -4.65 -2.07 -29.04
CA GLY A 393 -5.63 -2.67 -28.13
C GLY A 393 -5.62 -4.18 -28.21
N ILE A 394 -5.55 -4.74 -29.43
CA ILE A 394 -5.49 -6.19 -29.61
C ILE A 394 -4.14 -6.77 -29.16
N GLU A 395 -3.03 -6.06 -29.40
CA GLU A 395 -1.71 -6.44 -28.87
C GLU A 395 -1.74 -6.52 -27.33
N GLN A 396 -2.37 -5.58 -26.63
CA GLN A 396 -2.50 -5.60 -25.17
C GLN A 396 -3.35 -6.77 -24.68
N ILE A 397 -4.50 -7.04 -25.33
CA ILE A 397 -5.37 -8.17 -24.97
C ILE A 397 -4.62 -9.50 -25.12
N GLN A 398 -3.80 -9.64 -26.17
CA GLN A 398 -2.96 -10.83 -26.36
C GLN A 398 -1.96 -11.01 -25.21
N VAL A 399 -1.29 -9.93 -24.78
CA VAL A 399 -0.35 -9.95 -23.63
C VAL A 399 -1.06 -10.39 -22.35
N ASP A 400 -2.25 -9.85 -22.08
CA ASP A 400 -3.02 -10.18 -20.88
C ASP A 400 -3.53 -11.62 -20.91
N CYS A 401 -4.03 -12.08 -22.06
CA CYS A 401 -4.48 -13.45 -22.29
C CYS A 401 -3.35 -14.44 -21.98
N TYR A 402 -2.15 -14.19 -22.51
CA TYR A 402 -0.99 -15.03 -22.26
C TYR A 402 -0.58 -15.05 -20.78
N TYR A 403 -0.66 -13.90 -20.09
CA TYR A 403 -0.37 -13.84 -18.65
C TYR A 403 -1.41 -14.60 -17.81
N LEU A 404 -2.71 -14.39 -18.09
CA LEU A 404 -3.82 -15.12 -17.45
C LEU A 404 -3.67 -16.62 -17.65
N GLN A 405 -3.36 -17.07 -18.86
CA GLN A 405 -3.11 -18.48 -19.17
C GLN A 405 -1.99 -19.06 -18.30
N ARG A 406 -0.86 -18.35 -18.18
CA ARG A 406 0.29 -18.83 -17.41
C ARG A 406 0.01 -18.89 -15.91
N CYS A 407 -0.68 -17.90 -15.36
CA CYS A 407 -0.85 -17.75 -13.92
C CYS A 407 -2.09 -18.46 -13.36
N LEU A 408 -3.15 -18.64 -14.15
CA LEU A 408 -4.38 -19.31 -13.69
C LEU A 408 -4.35 -20.82 -13.90
N SER A 409 -3.64 -21.32 -14.90
CA SER A 409 -3.54 -22.77 -15.16
C SER A 409 -3.10 -23.59 -13.94
N PRO A 410 -2.12 -23.16 -13.13
CA PRO A 410 -1.75 -23.87 -11.90
C PRO A 410 -2.83 -23.90 -10.81
N LEU A 411 -3.79 -22.96 -10.84
CA LEU A 411 -4.84 -22.82 -9.83
C LEU A 411 -6.07 -23.71 -10.12
N VAL A 412 -6.17 -24.28 -11.32
CA VAL A 412 -7.32 -25.04 -11.81
C VAL A 412 -6.97 -26.53 -11.91
N ALA A 413 -7.97 -27.41 -11.76
CA ALA A 413 -7.78 -28.85 -11.87
C ALA A 413 -7.35 -29.29 -13.28
N ASP A 414 -7.96 -28.69 -14.31
CA ASP A 414 -7.71 -28.93 -15.72
C ASP A 414 -7.30 -27.65 -16.45
N GLU A 415 -6.04 -27.59 -16.86
CA GLU A 415 -5.44 -26.45 -17.57
C GLU A 415 -6.10 -26.21 -18.94
N VAL A 416 -6.73 -27.23 -19.53
CA VAL A 416 -7.44 -27.11 -20.82
C VAL A 416 -8.61 -26.13 -20.71
N VAL A 417 -9.24 -26.03 -19.54
CA VAL A 417 -10.33 -25.07 -19.29
C VAL A 417 -9.81 -23.63 -19.43
N VAL A 418 -8.68 -23.31 -18.80
CA VAL A 418 -8.10 -21.96 -18.85
C VAL A 418 -7.65 -21.65 -20.28
N ASN A 419 -6.91 -22.58 -20.90
CA ASN A 419 -6.40 -22.40 -22.27
C ASN A 419 -7.54 -22.13 -23.26
N SER A 420 -8.57 -22.97 -23.25
CA SER A 420 -9.70 -22.83 -24.18
C SER A 420 -10.50 -21.54 -23.97
N MET A 421 -10.72 -21.10 -22.74
CA MET A 421 -11.44 -19.86 -22.46
C MET A 421 -10.64 -18.62 -22.84
N VAL A 422 -9.32 -18.62 -22.60
CA VAL A 422 -8.42 -17.55 -23.02
C VAL A 422 -8.34 -17.46 -24.55
N ASP A 423 -8.28 -18.60 -25.25
CA ASP A 423 -8.30 -18.64 -26.72
C ASP A 423 -9.60 -18.03 -27.28
N VAL A 424 -10.74 -18.30 -26.64
CA VAL A 424 -12.02 -17.70 -27.01
C VAL A 424 -12.04 -16.20 -26.73
N ALA A 425 -11.45 -15.74 -25.62
CA ALA A 425 -11.31 -14.31 -25.30
C ALA A 425 -10.51 -13.58 -26.38
N LEU A 426 -9.33 -14.10 -26.74
CA LEU A 426 -8.48 -13.52 -27.78
C LEU A 426 -9.15 -13.57 -29.16
N SER A 427 -9.78 -14.68 -29.51
CA SER A 427 -10.52 -14.81 -30.78
C SER A 427 -11.69 -13.84 -30.87
N SER A 428 -12.41 -13.61 -29.77
CA SER A 428 -13.51 -12.64 -29.69
C SER A 428 -13.01 -11.22 -29.93
N ALA A 429 -11.89 -10.85 -29.31
CA ALA A 429 -11.26 -9.54 -29.49
C ALA A 429 -10.70 -9.35 -30.92
N LEU A 430 -10.06 -10.38 -31.49
CA LEU A 430 -9.52 -10.35 -32.85
C LEU A 430 -10.59 -10.07 -33.90
N LYS A 431 -11.75 -10.73 -33.78
CA LYS A 431 -12.90 -10.52 -34.69
C LYS A 431 -13.48 -9.10 -34.62
N ARG A 432 -13.17 -8.32 -33.58
CA ARG A 432 -13.62 -6.94 -33.37
C ARG A 432 -12.51 -5.90 -33.47
N SER A 433 -11.31 -6.32 -33.89
CA SER A 433 -10.20 -5.41 -34.14
C SER A 433 -10.34 -4.77 -35.51
N LEU A 434 -10.07 -3.48 -35.59
CA LEU A 434 -9.96 -2.74 -36.86
C LEU A 434 -8.67 -3.09 -37.62
N ASP A 435 -7.63 -3.54 -36.90
CA ASP A 435 -6.33 -3.95 -37.45
C ASP A 435 -5.80 -5.17 -36.64
N PRO A 436 -6.08 -6.41 -37.07
CA PRO A 436 -5.78 -7.62 -36.31
C PRO A 436 -4.32 -8.05 -36.46
N VAL A 437 -3.38 -7.26 -35.94
CA VAL A 437 -1.95 -7.63 -35.88
C VAL A 437 -1.62 -8.18 -34.50
N LEU A 438 -1.14 -9.42 -34.46
CA LEU A 438 -0.67 -10.07 -33.24
C LEU A 438 0.83 -9.85 -33.02
N VAL A 439 1.21 -9.73 -31.75
CA VAL A 439 2.60 -9.70 -31.29
C VAL A 439 3.23 -11.08 -31.44
N HIS A 440 4.47 -11.12 -31.92
CA HIS A 440 5.25 -12.35 -32.05
C HIS A 440 5.47 -13.05 -30.68
N PRO A 441 5.37 -14.39 -30.58
CA PRO A 441 5.44 -15.12 -29.30
C PRO A 441 6.69 -14.86 -28.45
N SER A 442 7.85 -14.61 -29.07
CA SER A 442 9.08 -14.28 -28.32
C SER A 442 8.99 -12.95 -27.57
N ARG A 443 8.40 -11.92 -28.21
CA ARG A 443 8.18 -10.60 -27.62
C ARG A 443 7.09 -10.66 -26.56
N LEU A 444 6.03 -11.43 -26.80
CA LEU A 444 4.96 -11.71 -25.83
C LEU A 444 5.53 -12.32 -24.54
N MET A 445 6.42 -13.31 -24.67
CA MET A 445 7.07 -13.94 -23.52
C MET A 445 7.93 -12.94 -22.73
N GLN A 446 8.66 -12.05 -23.40
CA GLN A 446 9.44 -11.00 -22.72
C GLN A 446 8.55 -10.03 -21.97
N ILE A 447 7.51 -9.49 -22.62
CA ILE A 447 6.56 -8.53 -22.01
C ILE A 447 5.85 -9.14 -20.80
N SER A 448 5.42 -10.40 -20.91
CA SER A 448 4.73 -11.11 -19.82
C SER A 448 5.63 -11.47 -18.62
N LYS A 449 6.95 -11.53 -18.82
CA LYS A 449 7.94 -11.81 -17.77
C LYS A 449 8.43 -10.54 -17.07
N MET A 450 8.30 -9.38 -17.72
CA MET A 450 8.76 -8.10 -17.20
C MET A 450 7.73 -7.56 -16.20
N GLY A 451 7.78 -8.06 -14.96
CA GLY A 451 6.98 -7.56 -13.85
C GLY A 451 7.61 -6.36 -13.14
N PRO A 452 6.87 -5.67 -12.25
CA PRO A 452 7.39 -4.58 -11.42
C PRO A 452 8.68 -4.95 -10.70
N ASP A 453 8.74 -6.15 -10.11
CA ASP A 453 9.91 -6.66 -9.40
C ASP A 453 11.15 -6.78 -10.28
N CYS A 454 10.97 -7.16 -11.55
CA CYS A 454 12.09 -7.31 -12.48
C CYS A 454 12.64 -5.94 -12.87
N LEU A 455 11.75 -4.97 -13.16
CA LEU A 455 12.13 -3.59 -13.46
C LEU A 455 12.79 -2.93 -12.25
N PHE A 456 12.23 -3.10 -11.05
CA PHE A 456 12.81 -2.58 -9.81
C PHE A 456 14.23 -3.12 -9.57
N LYS A 457 14.42 -4.44 -9.69
CA LYS A 457 15.74 -5.08 -9.55
C LYS A 457 16.73 -4.60 -10.60
N LEU A 458 16.29 -4.35 -11.83
CA LEU A 458 17.14 -3.81 -12.89
C LEU A 458 17.59 -2.37 -12.57
N LEU A 459 16.65 -1.50 -12.18
CA LEU A 459 16.95 -0.11 -11.84
C LEU A 459 17.82 -0.01 -10.59
N LEU A 460 17.51 -0.78 -9.55
CA LEU A 460 18.31 -0.88 -8.34
C LEU A 460 19.71 -1.44 -8.63
N GLY A 461 19.80 -2.51 -9.43
CA GLY A 461 21.08 -3.09 -9.85
C GLY A 461 21.94 -2.11 -10.66
N THR A 462 21.32 -1.30 -11.52
CA THR A 462 22.00 -0.23 -12.26
C THR A 462 22.53 0.84 -11.31
N ASN A 463 21.72 1.27 -10.34
CA ASN A 463 22.13 2.23 -9.32
C ASN A 463 23.33 1.71 -8.49
N TRP A 464 23.31 0.45 -8.05
CA TRP A 464 24.45 -0.17 -7.36
C TRP A 464 25.69 -0.29 -8.24
N ALA A 465 25.55 -0.59 -9.54
CA ALA A 465 26.67 -0.64 -10.46
C ALA A 465 27.34 0.74 -10.63
N LEU A 466 26.55 1.81 -10.72
CA LEU A 466 27.05 3.19 -10.76
C LEU A 466 27.73 3.58 -9.45
N PHE A 467 27.15 3.22 -8.30
CA PHE A 467 27.78 3.41 -7.00
C PHE A 467 29.15 2.70 -6.90
N LEU A 468 29.24 1.44 -7.34
CA LEU A 468 30.50 0.69 -7.34
C LEU A 468 31.54 1.32 -8.27
N TRP A 469 31.10 1.89 -9.40
CA TRP A 469 31.96 2.64 -10.29
C TRP A 469 32.51 3.91 -9.61
N GLU A 470 31.66 4.72 -8.98
CA GLU A 470 32.11 5.90 -8.24
C GLU A 470 33.03 5.54 -7.07
N LEU A 471 32.70 4.50 -6.32
CA LEU A 471 33.52 3.99 -5.23
C LEU A 471 34.90 3.54 -5.73
N TYR A 472 34.95 2.85 -6.87
CA TYR A 472 36.18 2.43 -7.53
C TYR A 472 37.05 3.63 -7.91
N ILE A 473 36.46 4.64 -8.56
CA ILE A 473 37.15 5.85 -8.99
C ILE A 473 37.73 6.62 -7.79
N ASN A 474 36.93 6.81 -6.73
CA ASN A 474 37.39 7.44 -5.49
C ASN A 474 38.50 6.61 -4.80
N TYR A 475 38.39 5.29 -4.80
CA TYR A 475 39.41 4.40 -4.24
C TYR A 475 40.76 4.51 -4.98
N ARG A 476 40.74 4.64 -6.31
CA ARG A 476 41.97 4.88 -7.10
C ARG A 476 42.66 6.17 -6.66
N GLN A 477 41.89 7.25 -6.52
CA GLN A 477 42.42 8.53 -6.08
C GLN A 477 43.00 8.47 -4.66
N TYR A 478 42.27 7.86 -3.72
CA TYR A 478 42.76 7.60 -2.38
C TYR A 478 44.08 6.82 -2.38
N LYS A 479 44.21 5.79 -3.23
CA LYS A 479 45.43 4.98 -3.36
C LYS A 479 46.61 5.80 -3.88
N VAL A 480 46.39 6.73 -4.81
CA VAL A 480 47.43 7.66 -5.29
C VAL A 480 47.91 8.55 -4.14
N HIS A 481 46.99 9.15 -3.38
CA HIS A 481 47.35 10.00 -2.24
C HIS A 481 48.02 9.21 -1.11
N LEU A 482 47.59 7.97 -0.87
CA LEU A 482 48.18 7.10 0.15
C LEU A 482 49.62 6.72 -0.21
N LYS A 483 49.88 6.31 -1.47
CA LYS A 483 51.21 5.87 -1.93
C LYS A 483 52.22 6.99 -2.04
N ASN A 484 51.79 8.19 -2.44
CA ASN A 484 52.66 9.35 -2.56
C ASN A 484 52.84 10.04 -1.20
N GLU A 485 53.38 9.31 -0.22
CA GLU A 485 53.66 9.82 1.13
C GLU A 485 54.66 10.96 1.11
N LYS A 486 55.73 10.82 0.31
CA LYS A 486 56.73 11.85 0.10
C LYS A 486 56.39 12.65 -1.16
N ARG A 487 56.73 13.94 -1.13
CA ARG A 487 56.61 14.86 -2.27
C ARG A 487 57.36 14.28 -3.50
N PRO A 488 56.67 14.01 -4.62
CA PRO A 488 57.32 13.58 -5.87
C PRO A 488 58.23 14.67 -6.46
N LYS A 489 59.23 14.27 -7.26
CA LYS A 489 60.18 15.20 -7.89
C LYS A 489 59.50 16.12 -8.91
N GLU A 490 58.47 15.63 -9.57
CA GLU A 490 57.75 16.32 -10.65
C GLU A 490 56.94 17.53 -10.16
N VAL A 491 56.65 17.60 -8.86
CA VAL A 491 55.86 18.67 -8.23
C VAL A 491 56.68 19.47 -7.21
N GLU A 492 57.99 19.22 -7.13
CA GLU A 492 58.90 19.88 -6.20
C GLU A 492 58.95 21.40 -6.39
N GLU A 493 58.80 21.87 -7.62
CA GLU A 493 58.71 23.30 -7.96
C GLU A 493 57.36 23.95 -7.57
N LEU A 494 56.32 23.15 -7.33
CA LEU A 494 54.93 23.65 -7.21
C LEU A 494 54.49 23.80 -5.76
N ILE A 495 55.00 22.97 -4.84
CA ILE A 495 54.55 22.93 -3.45
C ILE A 495 55.71 22.58 -2.51
N GLU A 496 55.80 23.29 -1.38
CA GLU A 496 56.78 23.01 -0.33
C GLU A 496 56.46 21.70 0.42
N THR A 497 57.47 21.07 1.02
CA THR A 497 57.31 19.77 1.71
C THR A 497 56.28 19.83 2.84
N GLU A 498 56.29 20.89 3.65
CA GLU A 498 55.35 21.05 4.76
C GLU A 498 53.90 21.22 4.26
N ASP A 499 53.70 22.04 3.24
CA ASP A 499 52.38 22.25 2.64
C ASP A 499 51.85 21.00 1.93
N TYR A 500 52.75 20.22 1.31
CA TYR A 500 52.41 18.93 0.71
C TYR A 500 51.89 17.94 1.76
N GLU A 501 52.56 17.83 2.91
CA GLU A 501 52.13 16.96 4.00
C GLU A 501 50.77 17.38 4.58
N LYS A 502 50.54 18.69 4.77
CA LYS A 502 49.25 19.23 5.20
C LYS A 502 48.15 18.94 4.18
N ALA A 503 48.37 19.24 2.90
CA ALA A 503 47.42 18.99 1.83
C ALA A 503 47.09 17.51 1.68
N ARG A 504 48.09 16.63 1.79
CA ARG A 504 47.89 15.18 1.75
C ARG A 504 47.04 14.70 2.93
N ASN A 505 47.34 15.15 4.14
CA ASN A 505 46.58 14.76 5.33
C ASN A 505 45.12 15.24 5.24
N TYR A 506 44.88 16.47 4.76
CA TYR A 506 43.55 16.98 4.47
C TYR A 506 42.78 16.12 3.47
N LYS A 507 43.40 15.79 2.33
CA LYS A 507 42.77 14.93 1.32
C LYS A 507 42.52 13.51 1.83
N LEU A 508 43.41 12.92 2.62
CA LEU A 508 43.21 11.60 3.21
C LEU A 508 42.05 11.57 4.21
N ASP A 509 41.90 12.60 5.04
CA ASP A 509 40.75 12.73 5.94
C ASP A 509 39.44 12.86 5.16
N LYS A 510 39.41 13.71 4.11
CA LYS A 510 38.26 13.85 3.20
C LYS A 510 37.91 12.54 2.51
N HIS A 511 38.89 11.79 2.01
CA HIS A 511 38.66 10.48 1.37
C HIS A 511 38.02 9.49 2.36
N ARG A 512 38.59 9.36 3.56
CA ARG A 512 38.07 8.44 4.58
C ARG A 512 36.63 8.77 4.96
N PHE A 513 36.34 10.05 5.15
CA PHE A 513 34.98 10.52 5.41
C PHE A 513 34.05 10.24 4.23
N ASN A 514 34.47 10.58 3.01
CA ASN A 514 33.67 10.37 1.81
C ASN A 514 33.33 8.89 1.59
N PHE A 515 34.26 7.96 1.81
CA PHE A 515 33.96 6.52 1.71
C PHE A 515 32.86 6.08 2.66
N TRP A 516 32.91 6.51 3.93
CA TRP A 516 31.86 6.19 4.90
C TRP A 516 30.53 6.83 4.52
N ASN A 517 30.55 8.12 4.16
CA ASN A 517 29.35 8.85 3.75
C ASN A 517 28.70 8.20 2.53
N MET A 518 29.47 7.87 1.49
CA MET A 518 28.98 7.20 0.28
C MET A 518 28.37 5.83 0.59
N ILE A 519 29.07 4.98 1.35
CA ILE A 519 28.60 3.63 1.68
C ILE A 519 27.32 3.68 2.50
N VAL A 520 27.29 4.50 3.57
CA VAL A 520 26.11 4.59 4.42
C VAL A 520 24.95 5.24 3.68
N SER A 521 25.19 6.30 2.90
CA SER A 521 24.15 6.94 2.09
C SER A 521 23.55 5.98 1.06
N GLN A 522 24.36 5.15 0.41
CA GLN A 522 23.88 4.13 -0.53
C GLN A 522 23.04 3.06 0.17
N ILE A 523 23.48 2.58 1.35
CA ILE A 523 22.74 1.60 2.15
C ILE A 523 21.41 2.21 2.64
N THR A 524 21.43 3.42 3.19
CA THR A 524 20.24 4.13 3.67
C THR A 524 19.26 4.38 2.52
N SER A 525 19.73 4.85 1.37
CA SER A 525 18.87 5.07 0.19
C SER A 525 18.27 3.76 -0.31
N THR A 526 19.06 2.69 -0.37
CA THR A 526 18.56 1.34 -0.74
C THR A 526 17.54 0.83 0.26
N PHE A 527 17.77 1.03 1.56
CA PHE A 527 16.85 0.64 2.62
C PHE A 527 15.52 1.40 2.48
N LEU A 528 15.55 2.72 2.38
CA LEU A 528 14.35 3.55 2.19
C LEU A 528 13.57 3.14 0.94
N LEU A 529 14.27 2.82 -0.14
CA LEU A 529 13.65 2.38 -1.39
C LEU A 529 12.98 1.00 -1.26
N CYS A 530 13.68 0.01 -0.72
CA CYS A 530 13.17 -1.36 -0.57
C CYS A 530 12.00 -1.45 0.43
N TYR A 531 11.97 -0.58 1.44
CA TYR A 531 10.86 -0.51 2.40
C TYR A 531 9.74 0.45 1.96
N GLY A 532 9.83 1.03 0.75
CA GLY A 532 8.76 1.84 0.18
C GLY A 532 8.52 3.15 0.93
N TRP A 533 9.57 3.84 1.39
CA TRP A 533 9.46 5.15 2.06
C TRP A 533 8.72 6.17 1.20
N LEU A 534 9.07 6.27 -0.09
CA LEU A 534 8.44 7.23 -1.00
C LEU A 534 6.94 6.98 -1.17
N PRO A 535 6.47 5.75 -1.49
CA PRO A 535 5.04 5.41 -1.46
C PRO A 535 4.37 5.67 -0.11
N TRP A 536 5.01 5.26 0.98
CA TRP A 536 4.45 5.43 2.32
C TRP A 536 4.18 6.91 2.62
N LEU A 537 5.17 7.77 2.38
CA LEU A 537 5.05 9.21 2.62
C LEU A 537 4.03 9.85 1.67
N TRP A 538 4.01 9.42 0.40
CA TRP A 538 3.04 9.89 -0.57
C TRP A 538 1.60 9.57 -0.13
N TYR A 539 1.31 8.33 0.20
CA TYR A 539 -0.04 7.94 0.62
C TYR A 539 -0.42 8.50 2.00
N ALA A 540 0.53 8.64 2.92
CA ALA A 540 0.32 9.28 4.22
C ALA A 540 -0.07 10.77 4.10
N THR A 541 0.36 11.44 3.02
CA THR A 541 0.08 12.86 2.78
C THR A 541 -1.11 13.11 1.84
N SER A 542 -1.79 12.04 1.37
CA SER A 542 -2.87 12.12 0.37
C SER A 542 -4.07 12.98 0.77
N ALA A 543 -4.35 13.13 2.06
CA ALA A 543 -5.44 13.97 2.57
C ALA A 543 -5.07 15.46 2.69
N ALA A 544 -3.80 15.83 2.50
CA ALA A 544 -3.33 17.19 2.71
C ALA A 544 -3.68 18.12 1.54
N PRO A 545 -3.99 19.40 1.80
CA PRO A 545 -4.10 20.39 0.73
C PRO A 545 -2.74 20.57 0.05
N LEU A 546 -2.72 20.71 -1.28
CA LEU A 546 -1.48 20.77 -2.08
C LEU A 546 -0.56 19.56 -1.80
N HIS A 547 -1.12 18.36 -1.95
CA HIS A 547 -0.50 17.07 -1.64
C HIS A 547 0.98 16.99 -2.06
N SER A 548 1.32 17.28 -3.32
CA SER A 548 2.69 17.24 -3.82
C SER A 548 3.65 18.18 -3.09
N VAL A 549 3.20 19.39 -2.71
CA VAL A 549 4.02 20.36 -1.96
C VAL A 549 4.28 19.86 -0.55
N VAL A 550 3.26 19.35 0.14
CA VAL A 550 3.41 18.78 1.49
C VAL A 550 4.35 17.58 1.47
N PHE A 551 4.20 16.69 0.49
CA PHE A 551 5.11 15.57 0.26
C PHE A 551 6.56 16.04 0.11
N ILE A 552 6.81 17.02 -0.76
CA ILE A 552 8.16 17.57 -0.99
C ILE A 552 8.76 18.15 0.28
N VAL A 553 7.98 18.91 1.06
CA VAL A 553 8.46 19.51 2.31
C VAL A 553 8.89 18.43 3.30
N LEU A 554 8.02 17.45 3.54
CA LEU A 554 8.30 16.39 4.50
C LEU A 554 9.47 15.51 4.06
N ASN A 555 9.56 15.20 2.76
CA ASN A 555 10.68 14.45 2.21
C ASN A 555 12.01 15.22 2.37
N ASN A 556 12.03 16.53 2.04
CA ASN A 556 13.22 17.37 2.22
C ASN A 556 13.65 17.50 3.69
N ILE A 557 12.69 17.61 4.62
CA ILE A 557 13.00 17.65 6.05
C ILE A 557 13.66 16.35 6.49
N MET A 558 13.11 15.21 6.07
CA MET A 558 13.67 13.90 6.38
C MET A 558 15.07 13.73 5.78
N GLU A 559 15.28 14.08 4.51
CA GLU A 559 16.61 14.06 3.87
C GLU A 559 17.60 14.98 4.59
N THR A 560 17.15 16.16 5.01
CA THR A 560 17.98 17.10 5.80
C THR A 560 18.39 16.48 7.13
N ILE A 561 17.47 15.82 7.84
CA ILE A 561 17.77 15.16 9.12
C ILE A 561 18.79 14.03 8.95
N ILE A 562 18.67 13.23 7.89
CA ILE A 562 19.61 12.14 7.58
C ILE A 562 20.98 12.69 7.18
N GLY A 563 21.02 13.77 6.41
CA GLY A 563 22.25 14.41 5.93
C GLY A 563 23.00 15.23 6.98
N LEU A 564 22.28 15.80 7.95
CA LEU A 564 22.83 16.75 8.93
C LEU A 564 24.05 16.23 9.71
N PRO A 565 24.09 14.98 10.23
CA PRO A 565 25.26 14.46 10.92
C PRO A 565 26.53 14.46 10.06
N TRP A 566 26.40 14.14 8.77
CA TRP A 566 27.52 14.13 7.82
C TRP A 566 28.04 15.54 7.57
N GLU A 567 27.15 16.50 7.33
CA GLU A 567 27.54 17.89 7.09
C GLU A 567 28.18 18.54 8.33
N LEU A 568 27.65 18.24 9.53
CA LEU A 568 28.21 18.72 10.78
C LEU A 568 29.61 18.14 11.03
N TYR A 569 29.82 16.86 10.73
CA TYR A 569 31.14 16.24 10.86
C TYR A 569 32.14 16.84 9.86
N ASP A 570 31.73 17.02 8.60
CA ASP A 570 32.59 17.62 7.59
C ASP A 570 33.00 19.05 7.99
N THR A 571 32.04 19.88 8.43
CA THR A 571 32.27 21.29 8.78
C THR A 571 33.01 21.47 10.10
N PHE A 572 32.53 20.83 11.18
CA PHE A 572 33.01 21.11 12.54
C PHE A 572 34.08 20.14 13.04
N VAL A 573 34.41 19.09 12.26
CA VAL A 573 35.51 18.16 12.59
C VAL A 573 36.60 18.21 11.52
N ILE A 574 36.26 18.00 10.24
CA ILE A 574 37.28 17.94 9.17
C ILE A 574 37.76 19.35 8.81
N GLU A 575 36.87 20.24 8.39
CA GLU A 575 37.23 21.61 8.01
C GLU A 575 37.79 22.40 9.21
N GLU A 576 37.28 22.17 10.42
CA GLU A 576 37.83 22.76 11.66
C GLU A 576 39.26 22.27 11.94
N LYS A 577 39.52 20.95 11.86
CA LYS A 577 40.85 20.35 12.06
C LYS A 577 41.91 20.95 11.12
N HIS A 578 41.52 21.27 9.90
CA HIS A 578 42.40 21.83 8.87
C HIS A 578 42.36 23.37 8.81
N GLY A 579 41.65 24.03 9.73
CA GLY A 579 41.65 25.48 9.89
C GLY A 579 40.89 26.25 8.81
N PHE A 580 39.94 25.60 8.14
CA PHE A 580 39.10 26.18 7.10
C PHE A 580 37.75 26.66 7.61
N ASN A 581 37.15 25.97 8.59
CA ASN A 581 35.87 26.40 9.15
C ASN A 581 36.05 27.70 9.95
N LYS A 582 35.11 28.63 9.75
CA LYS A 582 35.02 29.91 10.48
C LYS A 582 33.62 30.16 11.03
N GLN A 583 32.71 29.20 10.84
CA GLN A 583 31.32 29.31 11.27
C GLN A 583 31.13 28.77 12.68
N THR A 584 30.20 29.35 13.41
CA THR A 584 29.68 28.78 14.65
C THR A 584 28.49 27.87 14.37
N LEU A 585 28.23 26.90 15.24
CA LEU A 585 27.08 25.99 15.09
C LEU A 585 25.74 26.75 15.02
N GLY A 586 25.58 27.81 15.81
CA GLY A 586 24.38 28.64 15.79
C GLY A 586 24.20 29.41 14.47
N PHE A 587 25.29 29.91 13.88
CA PHE A 587 25.24 30.53 12.54
C PHE A 587 24.87 29.49 11.47
N TYR A 588 25.52 28.33 11.49
CA TYR A 588 25.29 27.24 10.54
C TYR A 588 23.83 26.77 10.53
N LEU A 589 23.24 26.50 11.71
CA LEU A 589 21.84 26.05 11.81
C LEU A 589 20.85 27.12 11.33
N LYS A 590 21.06 28.39 11.73
CA LYS A 590 20.24 29.52 11.25
C LYS A 590 20.33 29.67 9.73
N ASP A 591 21.52 29.53 9.18
CA ASP A 591 21.75 29.62 7.73
C ASP A 591 21.10 28.46 6.98
N LYS A 592 21.16 27.23 7.51
CA LYS A 592 20.50 26.05 6.95
C LYS A 592 18.98 26.20 6.92
N VAL A 593 18.35 26.64 8.01
CA VAL A 593 16.90 26.90 8.07
C VAL A 593 16.51 27.99 7.08
N LYS A 594 17.26 29.10 7.02
CA LYS A 594 17.02 30.19 6.07
C LYS A 594 17.11 29.71 4.61
N LYS A 595 18.10 28.88 4.27
CA LYS A 595 18.24 28.26 2.94
C LYS A 595 17.04 27.38 2.60
N MET A 596 16.60 26.54 3.54
CA MET A 596 15.45 25.65 3.34
C MET A 596 14.16 26.43 3.08
N VAL A 597 13.89 27.50 3.83
CA VAL A 597 12.70 28.34 3.64
C VAL A 597 12.73 29.03 2.28
N VAL A 598 13.86 29.62 1.88
CA VAL A 598 13.98 30.28 0.57
C VAL A 598 13.83 29.29 -0.57
N MET A 599 14.45 28.12 -0.47
CA MET A 599 14.34 27.06 -1.48
C MET A 599 12.89 26.58 -1.62
N LEU A 600 12.19 26.34 -0.49
CA LEU A 600 10.80 25.93 -0.52
C LEU A 600 9.88 26.99 -1.13
N ALA A 601 10.09 28.26 -0.79
CA ALA A 601 9.29 29.37 -1.33
C ALA A 601 9.42 29.50 -2.86
N ILE A 602 10.56 29.10 -3.43
CA ILE A 602 10.79 29.10 -4.88
C ILE A 602 10.26 27.81 -5.51
N THR A 603 10.55 26.65 -4.92
CA THR A 603 10.22 25.34 -5.52
C THR A 603 8.72 25.04 -5.50
N ALA A 604 8.00 25.39 -4.44
CA ALA A 604 6.56 25.10 -4.33
C ALA A 604 5.71 25.65 -5.49
N PRO A 605 5.80 26.95 -5.86
CA PRO A 605 5.03 27.47 -7.00
C PRO A 605 5.48 26.88 -8.35
N ILE A 606 6.76 26.54 -8.51
CA ILE A 606 7.28 25.90 -9.72
C ILE A 606 6.66 24.51 -9.90
N VAL A 607 6.61 23.71 -8.83
CA VAL A 607 6.05 22.35 -8.88
C VAL A 607 4.56 22.39 -9.19
N LEU A 608 3.79 23.28 -8.52
CA LEU A 608 2.36 23.42 -8.79
C LEU A 608 2.08 23.84 -10.24
N ALA A 609 2.85 24.79 -10.77
CA ALA A 609 2.75 25.20 -12.16
C ALA A 609 3.14 24.06 -13.11
N LEU A 610 4.19 23.31 -12.80
CA LEU A 610 4.63 22.16 -13.60
C LEU A 610 3.55 21.09 -13.67
N GLU A 611 2.99 20.67 -12.53
CA GLU A 611 1.94 19.65 -12.48
C GLU A 611 0.73 20.09 -13.31
N TRP A 612 0.31 21.35 -13.17
CA TRP A 612 -0.76 21.92 -13.98
C TRP A 612 -0.44 21.86 -15.49
N ILE A 613 0.78 22.20 -15.91
CA ILE A 613 1.19 22.12 -17.32
C ILE A 613 1.20 20.67 -17.82
N VAL A 614 1.68 19.71 -17.03
CA VAL A 614 1.72 18.29 -17.43
C VAL A 614 0.31 17.73 -17.60
N GLU A 615 -0.60 18.06 -16.70
CA GLU A 615 -1.99 17.57 -16.74
C GLU A 615 -2.80 18.20 -17.88
N ASN A 616 -2.56 19.48 -18.19
CA ASN A 616 -3.36 20.23 -19.17
C ASN A 616 -2.67 20.43 -20.54
N GLY A 617 -1.38 20.10 -20.66
CA GLY A 617 -0.55 20.41 -21.83
C GLY A 617 -0.70 19.46 -23.04
N GLY A 618 -1.54 18.43 -22.96
CA GLY A 618 -1.77 17.50 -24.07
C GLY A 618 -0.54 16.66 -24.44
N PRO A 619 -0.40 16.18 -25.71
CA PRO A 619 0.71 15.29 -26.10
C PRO A 619 2.08 15.97 -26.15
N TYR A 620 2.12 17.30 -26.28
CA TYR A 620 3.35 18.10 -26.36
C TYR A 620 3.67 18.85 -25.07
N PHE A 621 3.07 18.45 -23.94
CA PHE A 621 3.21 19.13 -22.65
C PHE A 621 4.68 19.40 -22.26
N PHE A 622 5.59 18.50 -22.61
CA PHE A 622 7.02 18.61 -22.30
C PHE A 622 7.69 19.82 -22.95
N VAL A 623 7.19 20.30 -24.09
CA VAL A 623 7.66 21.53 -24.73
C VAL A 623 7.23 22.75 -23.91
N TYR A 624 5.99 22.76 -23.41
CA TYR A 624 5.50 23.83 -22.55
C TYR A 624 6.21 23.83 -21.19
N VAL A 625 6.46 22.65 -20.61
CA VAL A 625 7.29 22.51 -19.40
C VAL A 625 8.70 23.00 -19.65
N TRP A 626 9.30 22.66 -20.79
CA TRP A 626 10.63 23.14 -21.16
C TRP A 626 10.65 24.67 -21.21
N VAL A 627 9.77 25.31 -22.00
CA VAL A 627 9.70 26.79 -22.09
C VAL A 627 9.48 27.41 -20.71
N PHE A 628 8.57 26.86 -19.91
CA PHE A 628 8.33 27.34 -18.55
C PHE A 628 9.58 27.26 -17.67
N LEU A 629 10.26 26.12 -17.64
CA LEU A 629 11.46 25.92 -16.85
C LEU A 629 12.64 26.76 -17.37
N SER A 630 12.78 26.96 -18.68
CA SER A 630 13.77 27.88 -19.26
C SER A 630 13.53 29.32 -18.83
N LEU A 631 12.27 29.76 -18.81
CA LEU A 631 11.91 31.10 -18.31
C LEU A 631 12.22 31.23 -16.82
N VAL A 632 11.86 30.23 -16.01
CA VAL A 632 12.19 30.19 -14.58
C VAL A 632 13.70 30.22 -14.37
N LEU A 633 14.47 29.42 -15.12
CA LEU A 633 15.92 29.40 -15.07
C LEU A 633 16.50 30.78 -15.39
N PHE A 634 16.07 31.41 -16.48
CA PHE A 634 16.52 32.73 -16.89
C PHE A 634 16.21 33.81 -15.84
N VAL A 635 15.01 33.76 -15.25
CA VAL A 635 14.60 34.64 -14.14
C VAL A 635 15.48 34.41 -12.93
N LEU A 636 15.72 33.16 -12.52
CA LEU A 636 16.53 32.83 -11.36
C LEU A 636 18.00 33.24 -11.55
N ILE A 637 18.62 32.99 -12.70
CA ILE A 637 20.00 33.44 -12.97
C ILE A 637 20.12 34.97 -12.88
N THR A 638 19.07 35.70 -13.28
CA THR A 638 19.04 37.17 -13.22
C THR A 638 18.81 37.70 -11.80
N ILE A 639 17.88 37.09 -11.06
CA ILE A 639 17.47 37.55 -9.71
C ILE A 639 18.44 37.07 -8.63
N TYR A 640 19.04 35.89 -8.78
CA TYR A 640 19.82 35.23 -7.74
C TYR A 640 20.95 36.11 -7.18
N PRO A 641 21.87 36.66 -8.00
CA PRO A 641 22.98 37.45 -7.45
C PRO A 641 22.53 38.80 -6.86
N ALA A 642 21.39 39.34 -7.31
CA ALA A 642 20.92 40.66 -6.91
C ALA A 642 20.04 40.63 -5.66
N PHE A 643 19.27 39.57 -5.44
CA PHE A 643 18.26 39.50 -4.39
C PHE A 643 18.38 38.27 -3.48
N ILE A 644 18.87 37.13 -3.98
CA ILE A 644 18.93 35.89 -3.19
C ILE A 644 20.28 35.79 -2.48
N ALA A 645 21.39 35.89 -3.20
CA ALA A 645 22.73 35.79 -2.62
C ALA A 645 22.98 36.82 -1.49
N PRO A 646 22.52 38.08 -1.58
CA PRO A 646 22.66 39.05 -0.49
C PRO A 646 21.89 38.72 0.81
N LEU A 647 20.94 37.78 0.78
CA LEU A 647 20.28 37.27 1.99
C LEU A 647 21.22 36.40 2.83
N PHE A 648 22.23 35.81 2.18
CA PHE A 648 23.16 34.86 2.79
C PHE A 648 24.51 35.49 3.12
N ASP A 649 24.99 36.38 2.25
CA ASP A 649 26.32 36.96 2.32
C ASP A 649 26.29 38.48 2.12
N LYS A 650 27.25 39.17 2.73
CA LYS A 650 27.39 40.63 2.57
C LYS A 650 28.27 40.93 1.37
N TYR A 651 27.75 41.79 0.49
CA TYR A 651 28.46 42.31 -0.67
C TYR A 651 28.73 43.79 -0.44
N ILE A 652 29.99 44.20 -0.57
CA ILE A 652 30.43 45.60 -0.49
C ILE A 652 31.13 46.00 -1.81
N PRO A 653 31.01 47.24 -2.28
CA PRO A 653 31.76 47.69 -3.45
C PRO A 653 33.26 47.60 -3.16
N LEU A 654 34.07 47.23 -4.16
CA LEU A 654 35.52 47.23 -4.00
C LEU A 654 35.98 48.68 -3.69
N PRO A 655 36.82 48.89 -2.67
CA PRO A 655 37.34 50.21 -2.31
C PRO A 655 38.11 50.84 -3.46
N ASP A 656 38.20 52.17 -3.46
CA ASP A 656 39.07 52.88 -4.41
C ASP A 656 40.54 52.60 -4.07
N GLY A 657 41.29 52.16 -5.08
CA GLY A 657 42.66 51.69 -4.91
C GLY A 657 43.32 51.30 -6.23
N GLU A 658 44.56 50.85 -6.14
CA GLU A 658 45.36 50.39 -7.28
C GLU A 658 44.70 49.17 -7.94
N LEU A 659 44.19 48.23 -7.14
CA LEU A 659 43.53 47.02 -7.63
C LEU A 659 42.29 47.35 -8.45
N LYS A 660 41.41 48.22 -7.95
CA LYS A 660 40.20 48.64 -8.65
C LYS A 660 40.52 49.25 -10.01
N THR A 661 41.49 50.15 -10.04
CA THR A 661 41.95 50.82 -11.27
C THR A 661 42.51 49.81 -12.27
N ALA A 662 43.32 48.86 -11.80
CA ALA A 662 43.88 47.80 -12.63
C ALA A 662 42.79 46.89 -13.24
N ILE A 663 41.76 46.55 -12.47
CA ILE A 663 40.62 45.75 -12.94
C ILE A 663 39.78 46.52 -13.97
N GLU A 664 39.52 47.81 -13.74
CA GLU A 664 38.79 48.66 -14.69
C GLU A 664 39.55 48.82 -16.02
N ASN A 665 40.88 48.96 -15.95
CA ASN A 665 41.75 48.99 -17.14
C ASN A 665 41.73 47.65 -17.88
N LEU A 666 41.81 46.52 -17.16
CA LEU A 666 41.74 45.19 -17.77
C LEU A 666 40.39 44.98 -18.46
N ALA A 667 39.29 45.28 -17.78
CA ALA A 667 37.94 45.17 -18.34
C ALA A 667 37.78 46.03 -19.59
N SER A 668 38.29 47.27 -19.57
CA SER A 668 38.25 48.18 -20.71
C SER A 668 39.08 47.66 -21.89
N SER A 669 40.23 47.03 -21.64
CA SER A 669 41.11 46.50 -22.69
C SER A 669 40.49 45.40 -23.53
N VAL A 670 39.51 44.67 -22.99
CA VAL A 670 38.76 43.60 -23.67
C VAL A 670 37.30 43.99 -23.94
N GLU A 671 36.98 45.28 -23.85
CA GLU A 671 35.61 45.81 -24.05
C GLU A 671 34.54 45.14 -23.16
N TYR A 672 34.94 44.65 -21.99
CA TYR A 672 34.00 44.06 -21.03
C TYR A 672 33.16 45.18 -20.39
N PRO A 673 31.80 45.13 -20.49
CA PRO A 673 30.94 46.20 -20.00
C PRO A 673 30.74 46.11 -18.48
N LEU A 674 31.82 46.31 -17.73
CA LEU A 674 31.86 46.29 -16.27
C LEU A 674 30.99 47.42 -15.71
N LYS A 675 29.92 47.06 -14.97
CA LYS A 675 29.05 48.03 -14.29
C LYS A 675 29.34 48.16 -12.81
N LYS A 676 29.63 47.03 -12.13
CA LYS A 676 29.85 47.01 -10.68
C LYS A 676 30.90 45.97 -10.33
N LEU A 677 31.77 46.33 -9.39
CA LEU A 677 32.82 45.50 -8.84
C LEU A 677 32.59 45.37 -7.32
N TYR A 678 32.40 44.14 -6.86
CA TYR A 678 32.04 43.84 -5.49
C TYR A 678 33.05 42.91 -4.83
N VAL A 679 33.14 43.00 -3.52
CA VAL A 679 33.79 42.01 -2.66
C VAL A 679 32.72 41.35 -1.79
N VAL A 680 32.73 40.03 -1.73
CA VAL A 680 31.87 39.24 -0.85
C VAL A 680 32.65 38.87 0.42
N TYR A 681 32.00 39.03 1.57
CA TYR A 681 32.57 38.69 2.88
C TYR A 681 32.50 37.18 3.14
N GLY A 682 33.35 36.42 2.44
CA GLY A 682 33.42 34.96 2.48
C GLY A 682 34.14 34.42 3.71
N SER A 683 35.03 35.21 4.32
CA SER A 683 35.79 34.80 5.51
C SER A 683 34.92 34.44 6.71
N LYS A 684 33.68 34.96 6.75
CA LYS A 684 32.67 34.57 7.76
C LYS A 684 32.33 33.08 7.70
N ARG A 685 32.47 32.46 6.53
CA ARG A 685 32.07 31.09 6.25
C ARG A 685 33.24 30.12 6.22
N SER A 686 34.29 30.50 5.50
CA SER A 686 35.44 29.63 5.29
C SER A 686 36.65 30.44 4.87
N ALA A 687 37.83 29.90 5.06
CA ALA A 687 39.06 30.50 4.55
C ALA A 687 39.34 30.23 3.05
N HIS A 688 38.45 29.54 2.34
CA HIS A 688 38.58 29.31 0.90
C HIS A 688 38.42 30.60 0.07
N SER A 689 39.20 30.69 -1.00
CA SER A 689 39.24 31.86 -1.88
C SER A 689 38.66 31.55 -3.25
N ASN A 690 37.93 32.51 -3.82
CA ASN A 690 37.33 32.40 -5.15
C ASN A 690 37.09 33.79 -5.79
N ALA A 691 36.88 33.81 -7.10
CA ALA A 691 36.40 34.96 -7.86
C ALA A 691 35.39 34.47 -8.89
N TYR A 692 34.41 35.30 -9.23
CA TYR A 692 33.47 34.95 -10.28
C TYR A 692 32.86 36.19 -10.93
N MET A 693 32.35 35.98 -12.14
CA MET A 693 31.69 37.02 -12.92
C MET A 693 30.27 36.61 -13.27
N TYR A 694 29.36 37.58 -13.34
CA TYR A 694 27.98 37.31 -13.73
C TYR A 694 27.30 38.53 -14.34
N GLY A 695 26.10 38.32 -14.87
CA GLY A 695 25.23 39.35 -15.40
C GLY A 695 24.95 39.16 -16.89
N PHE A 696 23.87 39.77 -17.36
CA PHE A 696 23.44 39.70 -18.75
C PHE A 696 23.71 41.01 -19.49
N TRP A 697 24.01 40.88 -20.78
CA TRP A 697 24.14 42.02 -21.70
C TRP A 697 25.18 43.05 -21.18
N LYS A 698 24.81 44.33 -21.14
CA LYS A 698 25.64 45.45 -20.68
C LYS A 698 25.68 45.61 -19.16
N ASN A 699 25.10 44.70 -18.37
CA ASN A 699 25.06 44.79 -16.91
C ASN A 699 25.93 43.70 -16.28
N LYS A 700 27.23 43.73 -16.59
CA LYS A 700 28.19 42.75 -16.10
C LYS A 700 28.79 43.18 -14.77
N ARG A 701 29.05 42.20 -13.91
CA ARG A 701 29.60 42.40 -12.57
C ARG A 701 30.70 41.39 -12.29
N ILE A 702 31.65 41.81 -11.48
CA ILE A 702 32.74 40.99 -10.96
C ILE A 702 32.59 40.93 -9.44
N VAL A 703 32.72 39.74 -8.87
CA VAL A 703 32.74 39.52 -7.43
C VAL A 703 34.03 38.81 -7.05
N LEU A 704 34.73 39.40 -6.07
CA LEU A 704 35.93 38.82 -5.47
C LEU A 704 35.61 38.37 -4.04
N TYR A 705 36.18 37.26 -3.60
CA TYR A 705 36.15 36.92 -2.17
C TYR A 705 37.18 37.77 -1.43
N ASP A 706 36.85 38.20 -0.21
CA ASP A 706 37.79 38.89 0.66
C ASP A 706 39.02 38.05 1.01
N THR A 707 38.86 36.73 1.10
CA THR A 707 39.94 35.75 1.29
C THR A 707 40.91 35.67 0.10
N LEU A 708 40.53 36.16 -1.08
CA LEU A 708 41.37 36.24 -2.27
C LEU A 708 42.38 37.39 -2.19
N LEU A 709 42.07 38.43 -1.42
CA LEU A 709 42.85 39.67 -1.35
C LEU A 709 43.94 39.58 -0.27
N SER A 710 45.05 40.30 -0.46
CA SER A 710 46.15 40.39 0.51
C SER A 710 46.58 41.84 0.77
N GLY A 711 47.41 42.05 1.80
CA GLY A 711 47.99 43.34 2.13
C GLY A 711 46.98 44.45 2.42
N GLU A 712 47.28 45.66 1.95
CA GLU A 712 46.49 46.88 2.23
C GLU A 712 45.05 46.80 1.70
N GLU A 713 44.83 46.20 0.53
CA GLU A 713 43.49 46.04 -0.05
C GLU A 713 42.59 45.16 0.85
N LYS A 714 43.15 44.09 1.40
CA LYS A 714 42.45 43.21 2.34
C LYS A 714 42.08 43.96 3.62
N GLU A 715 42.99 44.76 4.16
CA GLU A 715 42.74 45.54 5.37
C GLU A 715 41.63 46.58 5.18
N LYS A 716 41.61 47.28 4.03
CA LYS A 716 40.54 48.21 3.66
C LYS A 716 39.19 47.51 3.56
N VAL A 717 39.12 46.38 2.86
CA VAL A 717 37.90 45.57 2.72
C VAL A 717 37.42 45.07 4.08
N ILE A 718 38.33 44.55 4.92
CA ILE A 718 37.99 44.07 6.25
C ILE A 718 37.47 45.20 7.13
N ALA A 719 38.08 46.39 7.11
CA ALA A 719 37.63 47.54 7.88
C ALA A 719 36.18 47.92 7.52
N LEU A 720 35.89 48.04 6.22
CA LEU A 720 34.54 48.32 5.72
C LEU A 720 33.54 47.20 6.04
N CYS A 721 33.99 45.94 6.01
CA CYS A 721 33.18 44.79 6.41
C CYS A 721 32.93 44.79 7.93
N LYS A 722 33.89 45.14 8.77
CA LYS A 722 33.74 45.22 10.23
C LYS A 722 32.74 46.30 10.63
N GLU A 723 32.83 47.47 10.02
CA GLU A 723 31.84 48.56 10.17
C GLU A 723 30.43 48.12 9.72
N ALA A 724 30.35 47.17 8.79
CA ALA A 724 29.09 46.65 8.26
C ALA A 724 28.58 45.34 8.91
N ALA A 725 29.39 44.62 9.70
CA ALA A 725 29.10 43.24 10.09
C ALA A 725 29.50 42.81 11.53
N GLU A 726 30.07 43.70 12.37
CA GLU A 726 30.38 43.45 13.80
C GLU A 726 31.05 42.10 14.09
N ALA A 727 32.29 41.87 13.61
CA ALA A 727 32.99 40.59 13.81
C ALA A 727 34.50 40.73 14.09
N ASP A 728 34.98 39.89 15.02
CA ASP A 728 36.41 39.69 15.33
C ASP A 728 37.05 38.74 14.32
N LEU A 729 38.26 39.07 13.86
CA LEU A 729 39.04 38.27 12.90
C LEU A 729 40.34 37.81 13.55
N ASP A 730 40.67 36.54 13.32
CA ASP A 730 41.92 35.90 13.78
C ASP A 730 43.15 36.42 13.02
N GLU A 731 44.27 36.67 13.72
CA GLU A 731 45.49 37.21 13.12
C GLU A 731 46.16 36.27 12.10
N LYS A 732 45.92 34.96 12.19
CA LYS A 732 46.48 33.96 11.25
C LYS A 732 45.92 34.07 9.82
N ASP A 733 44.76 34.68 9.62
CA ASP A 733 44.14 34.82 8.30
C ASP A 733 44.66 36.03 7.50
N LYS A 734 45.49 36.89 8.10
CA LYS A 734 46.06 38.07 7.42
C LYS A 734 47.10 37.72 6.34
N ALA A 735 47.76 36.57 6.44
CA ALA A 735 48.83 36.15 5.52
C ALA A 735 48.35 35.45 4.23
N ARG A 736 47.06 35.07 4.15
CA ARG A 736 46.46 34.42 2.98
C ARG A 736 46.01 35.44 1.92
N GLY A 737 45.97 35.01 0.66
CA GLY A 737 45.52 35.84 -0.46
C GLY A 737 46.62 36.16 -1.48
N MET A 738 46.22 36.83 -2.54
CA MET A 738 47.05 37.11 -3.72
C MET A 738 47.36 38.60 -3.86
N SER A 739 48.45 38.93 -4.55
CA SER A 739 48.82 40.31 -4.88
C SER A 739 47.88 40.89 -5.94
N ASN A 740 47.92 42.21 -6.13
CA ASN A 740 47.06 42.89 -7.11
C ASN A 740 47.24 42.32 -8.53
N ASP A 741 48.49 42.09 -8.97
CA ASP A 741 48.79 41.54 -10.29
C ASP A 741 48.31 40.08 -10.46
N GLU A 742 48.37 39.29 -9.40
CA GLU A 742 47.86 37.91 -9.39
C GLU A 742 46.33 37.90 -9.48
N VAL A 743 45.63 38.78 -8.75
CA VAL A 743 44.17 38.93 -8.85
C VAL A 743 43.77 39.38 -10.26
N VAL A 744 44.50 40.32 -10.85
CA VAL A 744 44.29 40.77 -12.24
C VAL A 744 44.53 39.63 -13.24
N ALA A 745 45.51 38.74 -12.99
CA ALA A 745 45.74 37.57 -13.84
C ALA A 745 44.61 36.53 -13.73
N VAL A 746 44.10 36.27 -12.53
CA VAL A 746 42.91 35.42 -12.31
C VAL A 746 41.70 36.02 -13.04
N LEU A 747 41.50 37.33 -12.95
CA LEU A 747 40.43 38.00 -13.70
C LEU A 747 40.64 37.96 -15.21
N GLY A 748 41.89 37.95 -15.69
CA GLY A 748 42.19 37.70 -17.10
C GLY A 748 41.72 36.32 -17.57
N HIS A 749 41.89 35.29 -16.72
CA HIS A 749 41.35 33.95 -16.96
C HIS A 749 39.82 33.96 -16.97
N GLU A 750 39.18 34.57 -15.96
CA GLU A 750 37.73 34.72 -15.90
C GLU A 750 37.17 35.44 -17.15
N LEU A 751 37.81 36.54 -17.58
CA LEU A 751 37.48 37.27 -18.80
C LEU A 751 37.65 36.42 -20.05
N GLY A 752 38.58 35.47 -20.06
CA GLY A 752 38.70 34.45 -21.10
C GLY A 752 37.42 33.61 -21.26
N HIS A 753 36.79 33.20 -20.15
CA HIS A 753 35.51 32.48 -20.21
C HIS A 753 34.39 33.31 -20.84
N TRP A 754 34.39 34.62 -20.59
CA TRP A 754 33.44 35.53 -21.20
C TRP A 754 33.73 35.76 -22.68
N ALA A 755 34.99 36.05 -23.04
CA ALA A 755 35.41 36.35 -24.40
C ALA A 755 35.22 35.17 -25.36
N LEU A 756 35.38 33.94 -24.85
CA LEU A 756 35.20 32.70 -25.60
C LEU A 756 33.76 32.14 -25.51
N TYR A 757 32.81 32.90 -24.97
CA TYR A 757 31.40 32.53 -24.84
C TYR A 757 31.13 31.24 -24.05
N HIS A 758 32.04 30.79 -23.18
CA HIS A 758 31.90 29.54 -22.43
C HIS A 758 30.59 29.49 -21.63
N THR A 759 30.21 30.59 -20.96
CA THR A 759 28.94 30.67 -20.20
C THR A 759 27.71 30.51 -21.10
N LEU A 760 27.73 31.09 -22.31
CA LEU A 760 26.61 31.00 -23.25
C LEU A 760 26.52 29.58 -23.83
N ILE A 761 27.65 28.98 -24.19
CA ILE A 761 27.73 27.59 -24.67
C ILE A 761 27.18 26.64 -23.61
N ASN A 762 27.60 26.78 -22.34
CA ASN A 762 27.10 25.98 -21.23
C ASN A 762 25.59 26.15 -20.99
N LEU A 763 25.06 27.37 -21.17
CA LEU A 763 23.63 27.63 -21.09
C LEU A 763 22.87 26.89 -22.21
N VAL A 764 23.36 26.96 -23.45
CA VAL A 764 22.75 26.25 -24.59
C VAL A 764 22.80 24.74 -24.40
N ILE A 765 23.93 24.18 -23.97
CA ILE A 765 24.04 22.74 -23.68
C ILE A 765 23.06 22.34 -22.57
N SER A 766 22.93 23.16 -21.51
CA SER A 766 21.98 22.91 -20.41
C SER A 766 20.52 22.92 -20.90
N GLU A 767 20.15 23.86 -21.76
CA GLU A 767 18.81 23.94 -22.35
C GLU A 767 18.50 22.74 -23.26
N LEU A 768 19.45 22.33 -24.11
CA LEU A 768 19.29 21.15 -24.97
C LEU A 768 19.18 19.87 -24.13
N ASN A 769 19.99 19.74 -23.08
CA ASN A 769 19.91 18.63 -22.14
C ASN A 769 18.57 18.60 -21.41
N MET A 770 18.07 19.74 -20.93
CA MET A 770 16.77 19.83 -20.27
C MET A 770 15.63 19.42 -21.21
N PHE A 771 15.63 19.90 -22.46
CA PHE A 771 14.66 19.50 -23.48
C PHE A 771 14.70 17.99 -23.73
N PHE A 772 15.89 17.41 -23.90
CA PHE A 772 16.06 15.98 -24.12
C PHE A 772 15.55 15.14 -22.94
N MET A 773 15.88 15.55 -21.71
CA MET A 773 15.40 14.87 -20.50
C MET A 773 13.88 14.95 -20.37
N LEU A 774 13.28 16.10 -20.65
CA LEU A 774 11.82 16.26 -20.65
C LEU A 774 11.14 15.43 -21.75
N ALA A 775 11.77 15.24 -22.91
CA ALA A 775 11.28 14.33 -23.94
C ALA A 775 11.31 12.86 -23.50
N ILE A 776 12.37 12.45 -22.79
CA ILE A 776 12.43 11.12 -22.14
C ILE A 776 11.31 10.99 -21.11
N PHE A 777 11.10 11.99 -20.26
CA PHE A 777 10.00 12.00 -19.30
C PHE A 777 8.64 11.86 -19.99
N ALA A 778 8.39 12.61 -21.07
CA ALA A 778 7.15 12.49 -21.84
C ALA A 778 6.90 11.09 -22.38
N TYR A 779 7.96 10.36 -22.73
CA TYR A 779 7.86 8.98 -23.18
C TYR A 779 7.52 8.01 -22.04
N PHE A 780 8.10 8.20 -20.84
CA PHE A 780 7.98 7.25 -19.73
C PHE A 780 6.88 7.57 -18.71
N TYR A 781 6.39 8.81 -18.59
CA TYR A 781 5.51 9.19 -17.48
C TYR A 781 4.13 8.51 -17.47
N LYS A 782 3.69 7.93 -18.60
CA LYS A 782 2.46 7.11 -18.66
C LYS A 782 2.72 5.62 -18.50
N TRP A 783 3.96 5.22 -18.25
CA TRP A 783 4.32 3.81 -18.12
C TRP A 783 4.02 3.32 -16.70
N GLN A 784 2.80 2.83 -16.48
CA GLN A 784 2.33 2.39 -15.15
C GLN A 784 3.26 1.39 -14.45
N LEU A 785 3.89 0.47 -15.21
CA LEU A 785 4.84 -0.51 -14.68
C LEU A 785 6.00 0.13 -13.91
N MET A 786 6.44 1.32 -14.35
CA MET A 786 7.49 2.09 -13.69
C MET A 786 7.06 2.53 -12.29
N TYR A 787 5.84 3.03 -12.12
CA TYR A 787 5.33 3.49 -10.83
C TYR A 787 5.13 2.32 -9.87
N GLU A 788 4.55 1.23 -10.37
CA GLU A 788 4.34 0.00 -9.59
C GLU A 788 5.65 -0.63 -9.14
N ALA A 789 6.72 -0.55 -9.95
CA ALA A 789 8.04 -1.03 -9.57
C ALA A 789 8.56 -0.34 -8.30
N PHE A 790 8.14 0.89 -8.04
CA PHE A 790 8.47 1.63 -6.83
C PHE A 790 7.37 1.62 -5.77
N GLY A 791 6.29 0.85 -5.95
CA GLY A 791 5.20 0.70 -4.98
C GLY A 791 4.07 1.73 -5.09
N PHE A 792 3.97 2.45 -6.21
CA PHE A 792 2.88 3.39 -6.48
C PHE A 792 1.78 2.74 -7.32
N TYR A 793 0.53 2.90 -6.90
CA TYR A 793 -0.66 2.43 -7.60
C TYR A 793 -1.21 3.46 -8.59
N ASP A 794 -0.91 4.73 -8.36
CA ASP A 794 -1.27 5.85 -9.21
C ASP A 794 -0.05 6.34 -10.00
N MET A 795 -0.25 7.29 -10.91
CA MET A 795 0.84 7.90 -11.69
C MET A 795 1.02 9.39 -11.37
N PRO A 796 1.42 9.78 -10.14
CA PRO A 796 1.63 11.19 -9.83
C PRO A 796 2.75 11.77 -10.68
N THR A 797 2.53 12.97 -11.22
CA THR A 797 3.50 13.66 -12.09
C THR A 797 4.85 13.83 -11.41
N PHE A 798 4.87 14.35 -10.17
CA PHE A 798 6.11 14.61 -9.44
C PHE A 798 6.90 13.33 -9.12
N ILE A 799 6.20 12.25 -8.73
CA ILE A 799 6.83 10.94 -8.52
C ILE A 799 7.42 10.40 -9.83
N GLY A 800 6.72 10.60 -10.95
CA GLY A 800 7.23 10.26 -12.28
C GLY A 800 8.54 10.96 -12.60
N LEU A 801 8.63 12.27 -12.31
CA LEU A 801 9.85 13.04 -12.52
C LEU A 801 11.02 12.47 -11.70
N ILE A 802 10.79 12.16 -10.41
CA ILE A 802 11.79 11.54 -9.55
C ILE A 802 12.24 10.21 -10.17
N ILE A 803 11.30 9.31 -10.50
CA ILE A 803 11.66 7.98 -10.96
C ILE A 803 12.44 8.04 -12.29
N VAL A 804 11.97 8.86 -13.23
CA VAL A 804 12.61 8.97 -14.54
C VAL A 804 13.98 9.61 -14.43
N PHE A 805 14.09 10.78 -13.80
CA PHE A 805 15.35 11.54 -13.76
C PHE A 805 16.41 10.94 -12.84
N THR A 806 16.01 10.22 -11.78
CA THR A 806 16.94 9.61 -10.84
C THR A 806 17.33 8.19 -11.27
N TYR A 807 16.37 7.36 -11.69
CA TYR A 807 16.63 5.92 -11.92
C TYR A 807 16.66 5.55 -13.40
N VAL A 808 15.70 6.00 -14.21
CA VAL A 808 15.64 5.60 -15.64
C VAL A 808 16.80 6.20 -16.43
N THR A 809 17.13 7.47 -16.18
CA THR A 809 18.23 8.19 -16.86
C THR A 809 19.56 8.11 -16.12
N ALA A 810 19.71 7.26 -15.10
CA ALA A 810 20.91 7.22 -14.25
C ALA A 810 22.22 7.05 -15.05
N LEU A 811 22.24 6.11 -16.00
CA LEU A 811 23.41 5.88 -16.86
C LEU A 811 23.69 7.07 -17.79
N TYR A 812 22.64 7.69 -18.33
CA TYR A 812 22.76 8.89 -19.15
C TYR A 812 23.36 10.05 -18.34
N ASN A 813 22.88 10.26 -17.11
CA ASN A 813 23.38 11.30 -16.22
C ASN A 813 24.87 11.11 -15.94
N GLN A 814 25.32 9.88 -15.67
CA GLN A 814 26.72 9.58 -15.43
C GLN A 814 27.62 9.89 -16.64
N ILE A 815 27.19 9.47 -17.83
CA ILE A 815 27.93 9.73 -19.08
C ILE A 815 27.97 11.23 -19.36
N SER A 816 26.83 11.91 -19.21
CA SER A 816 26.71 13.36 -19.43
C SER A 816 27.60 14.14 -18.47
N ALA A 817 27.68 13.72 -17.19
CA ALA A 817 28.57 14.32 -16.20
C ALA A 817 30.04 14.22 -16.63
N ILE A 818 30.50 13.06 -17.11
CA ILE A 818 31.87 12.88 -17.61
C ILE A 818 32.13 13.76 -18.84
N LEU A 819 31.20 13.80 -19.79
CA LEU A 819 31.32 14.65 -20.99
C LEU A 819 31.39 16.14 -20.62
N MET A 820 30.60 16.57 -19.63
CA MET A 820 30.63 17.93 -19.11
C MET A 820 31.94 18.24 -18.38
N SER A 821 32.50 17.31 -17.60
CA SER A 821 33.84 17.47 -16.99
C SER A 821 34.92 17.66 -18.07
N ILE A 822 34.88 16.87 -19.15
CA ILE A 822 35.82 17.01 -20.28
C ILE A 822 35.64 18.36 -20.98
N HIS A 823 34.40 18.79 -21.22
CA HIS A 823 34.11 20.10 -21.81
C HIS A 823 34.62 21.24 -20.94
N SER A 824 34.34 21.19 -19.64
CA SER A 824 34.81 22.16 -18.65
C SER A 824 36.33 22.27 -18.64
N ARG A 825 37.05 21.13 -18.60
CA ARG A 825 38.52 21.10 -18.66
C ARG A 825 39.08 21.76 -19.92
N LYS A 826 38.43 21.57 -21.06
CA LYS A 826 38.82 22.24 -22.31
C LYS A 826 38.64 23.76 -22.21
N CYS A 827 37.52 24.22 -21.65
CA CYS A 827 37.24 25.64 -21.44
C CYS A 827 38.29 26.28 -20.52
N GLU A 828 38.72 25.59 -19.46
CA GLU A 828 39.79 26.06 -18.56
C GLU A 828 41.12 26.26 -19.27
N PHE A 829 41.58 25.29 -20.06
CA PHE A 829 42.82 25.45 -20.85
C PHE A 829 42.73 26.59 -21.86
N GLN A 830 41.56 26.81 -22.45
CA GLN A 830 41.34 27.92 -23.38
C GLN A 830 41.36 29.28 -22.66
N ALA A 831 40.78 29.36 -21.46
CA ALA A 831 40.81 30.56 -20.62
C ALA A 831 42.22 30.86 -20.09
N ASP A 832 42.98 29.85 -19.69
CA ASP A 832 44.40 29.96 -19.33
C ASP A 832 45.23 30.48 -20.50
N LYS A 833 45.00 29.91 -21.69
CA LYS A 833 45.66 30.37 -22.93
C LYS A 833 45.34 31.82 -23.21
N TYR A 834 44.08 32.23 -23.07
CA TYR A 834 43.63 33.60 -23.28
C TYR A 834 44.33 34.58 -22.31
N ALA A 835 44.36 34.27 -21.02
CA ALA A 835 45.07 35.08 -20.03
C ALA A 835 46.58 35.16 -20.33
N ALA A 836 47.19 34.07 -20.79
CA ALA A 836 48.57 34.08 -21.24
C ALA A 836 48.79 34.94 -22.49
N ASP A 837 47.85 34.98 -23.45
CA ASP A 837 47.91 35.86 -24.64
C ASP A 837 47.90 37.35 -24.23
N MET A 838 47.24 37.68 -23.13
CA MET A 838 47.23 39.03 -22.55
C MET A 838 48.51 39.37 -21.76
N GLY A 839 49.55 38.53 -21.81
CA GLY A 839 50.79 38.73 -21.07
C GLY A 839 50.68 38.49 -19.57
N LYS A 840 49.62 37.82 -19.10
CA LYS A 840 49.38 37.54 -17.67
C LYS A 840 49.77 36.12 -17.24
N GLY A 841 50.43 35.34 -18.12
CA GLY A 841 50.74 33.92 -17.88
C GLY A 841 51.57 33.63 -16.62
N GLU A 842 52.66 34.38 -16.38
CA GLU A 842 53.51 34.18 -15.18
C GLU A 842 52.77 34.49 -13.88
N MET A 843 52.02 35.61 -13.87
CA MET A 843 51.21 35.98 -12.72
C MET A 843 50.06 34.99 -12.48
N LEU A 844 49.49 34.42 -13.55
CA LEU A 844 48.49 33.37 -13.45
C LEU A 844 49.07 32.08 -12.86
N ILE A 845 50.29 31.68 -13.26
CA ILE A 845 50.98 30.54 -12.64
C ILE A 845 51.18 30.79 -11.14
N SER A 846 51.71 31.96 -10.77
CA SER A 846 51.89 32.34 -9.35
C SER A 846 50.57 32.30 -8.57
N ALA A 847 49.50 32.84 -9.16
CA ALA A 847 48.16 32.81 -8.59
C ALA A 847 47.62 31.39 -8.38
N LEU A 848 47.76 30.50 -9.37
CA LEU A 848 47.32 29.10 -9.27
C LEU A 848 48.07 28.34 -8.18
N LEU A 849 49.37 28.58 -8.02
CA LEU A 849 50.18 27.95 -6.98
C LEU A 849 49.77 28.44 -5.58
N LYS A 850 49.58 29.75 -5.40
CA LYS A 850 49.10 30.32 -4.14
C LYS A 850 47.68 29.86 -3.79
N LEU A 851 46.76 29.84 -4.77
CA LEU A 851 45.41 29.35 -4.56
C LEU A 851 45.40 27.85 -4.23
N GLY A 852 46.27 27.07 -4.88
CA GLY A 852 46.49 25.66 -4.58
C GLY A 852 46.98 25.45 -3.14
N LYS A 853 47.95 26.25 -2.70
CA LYS A 853 48.46 26.25 -1.32
C LYS A 853 47.38 26.65 -0.32
N ASP A 854 46.71 27.78 -0.53
CA ASP A 854 45.70 28.31 0.39
C ASP A 854 44.51 27.35 0.55
N ASN A 855 44.13 26.64 -0.51
CA ASN A 855 43.05 25.64 -0.49
C ASN A 855 43.53 24.20 -0.20
N LEU A 856 44.80 23.99 0.17
CA LEU A 856 45.39 22.66 0.43
C LEU A 856 45.10 21.65 -0.71
N SER A 857 45.25 22.10 -1.94
CA SER A 857 45.13 21.29 -3.14
C SER A 857 46.38 20.44 -3.33
N LEU A 858 46.19 19.13 -3.51
CA LEU A 858 47.30 18.20 -3.71
C LEU A 858 47.58 18.05 -5.21
N PRO A 859 48.80 18.33 -5.72
CA PRO A 859 49.10 18.34 -7.15
C PRO A 859 49.39 16.94 -7.73
N VAL A 860 48.77 15.89 -7.18
CA VAL A 860 49.00 14.50 -7.59
C VAL A 860 47.66 13.78 -7.64
N ASP A 861 47.25 13.38 -8.83
CA ASP A 861 45.93 12.80 -9.09
C ASP A 861 46.02 11.52 -9.92
N ASP A 862 45.08 10.60 -9.72
CA ASP A 862 44.84 9.48 -10.63
C ASP A 862 44.25 10.00 -11.94
N TYR A 863 44.80 9.55 -13.07
CA TYR A 863 44.36 10.02 -14.39
C TYR A 863 42.86 9.76 -14.65
N LEU A 864 42.35 8.60 -14.23
CA LEU A 864 40.98 8.19 -14.50
C LEU A 864 40.01 8.93 -13.59
N TYR A 865 40.40 9.14 -12.32
CA TYR A 865 39.67 10.04 -11.42
C TYR A 865 39.60 11.46 -12.00
N SER A 866 40.75 12.06 -12.31
CA SER A 866 40.84 13.42 -12.86
C SER A 866 40.00 13.59 -14.13
N MET A 867 40.01 12.60 -15.04
CA MET A 867 39.19 12.63 -16.25
C MET A 867 37.69 12.65 -15.97
N CYS A 868 37.23 11.87 -14.99
CA CYS A 868 35.81 11.69 -14.71
C CYS A 868 35.23 12.78 -13.81
N THR A 869 35.99 13.25 -12.81
CA THR A 869 35.43 14.03 -11.69
C THR A 869 35.90 15.49 -11.66
N HIS A 870 37.07 15.81 -12.19
CA HIS A 870 37.60 17.16 -12.12
C HIS A 870 37.02 18.05 -13.23
N SER A 871 36.28 19.09 -12.83
CA SER A 871 35.84 20.17 -13.74
C SER A 871 36.99 21.11 -14.12
N HIS A 872 37.99 21.26 -13.25
CA HIS A 872 39.23 22.00 -13.50
C HIS A 872 40.40 21.01 -13.68
N PRO A 873 41.24 21.16 -14.72
CA PRO A 873 42.43 20.32 -14.85
C PRO A 873 43.36 20.48 -13.63
N PRO A 874 44.11 19.43 -13.24
CA PRO A 874 45.12 19.51 -12.19
C PRO A 874 46.08 20.69 -12.40
N ILE A 875 46.45 21.38 -11.32
CA ILE A 875 47.36 22.54 -11.36
C ILE A 875 48.64 22.25 -12.17
N PRO A 876 49.32 21.10 -12.03
CA PRO A 876 50.51 20.81 -12.85
C PRO A 876 50.23 20.78 -14.36
N GLU A 877 49.07 20.31 -14.79
CA GLU A 877 48.67 20.30 -16.21
C GLU A 877 48.47 21.73 -16.73
N ARG A 878 47.80 22.59 -15.94
CA ARG A 878 47.57 24.00 -16.28
C ARG A 878 48.88 24.78 -16.37
N VAL A 879 49.74 24.64 -15.36
CA VAL A 879 51.05 25.31 -15.33
C VAL A 879 51.91 24.89 -16.52
N ARG A 880 51.92 23.59 -16.87
CA ARG A 880 52.65 23.10 -18.05
C ARG A 880 52.13 23.75 -19.34
N ALA A 881 50.80 23.77 -19.54
CA ALA A 881 50.19 24.36 -20.73
C ALA A 881 50.50 25.87 -20.87
N ILE A 882 50.52 26.62 -19.77
CA ILE A 882 50.87 28.04 -19.77
C ILE A 882 52.37 28.24 -20.10
N ARG A 883 53.25 27.39 -19.54
CA ARG A 883 54.70 27.46 -19.78
C ARG A 883 55.08 27.07 -21.23
N GLU A 884 54.49 26.02 -21.78
CA GLU A 884 54.80 25.54 -23.14
C GLU A 884 54.59 26.65 -24.19
N LYS A 885 53.51 27.42 -24.06
CA LYS A 885 53.21 28.55 -24.92
C LYS A 885 54.24 29.68 -24.87
N LYS A 886 54.94 29.87 -23.75
CA LYS A 886 55.99 30.89 -23.64
C LYS A 886 57.20 30.57 -24.54
N THR A 887 57.33 29.30 -24.93
CA THR A 887 58.42 28.78 -25.77
C THR A 887 58.13 28.81 -27.27
N GLU A 888 56.87 29.02 -27.66
CA GLU A 888 56.41 29.26 -29.04
C GLU A 888 56.25 30.76 -29.30
#